data_AF-A0A2V7YED6-F1
#
_entry.id   AF-A0A2V7YED6-F1
#
_cell.length_a   1.000
_cell.length_b   1.000
_cell.length_c   1.000
_cell.angle_alpha   90.00
_cell.angle_beta   90.00
_cell.angle_gamma   90.00
#
_symmetry.space_group_name_H-M   'P 1'
#
loop_
_entity.id
_entity.type
_entity.pdbx_description
1 polymer ?
#
loop_
_entity_poly.entity_id
_entity_poly.type
_entity_poly.pdbx_seq_one_letter_code
_entity_poly.pdbx_strand_id
1 'polypeptide(L)'
;MPARGTVFQIISIIVVVILVATALLAIYVYKESVGKFEVRRVSLPTRVYADYTPLRAGTIISSNDILEKLDRLGYRQVHSVSQSGDYATKRGELYIYTRQFTHPTGLYESQPIRIEFDRGAIASLSSIRDGRPIDKAALEPELLTSILSDQLENRRPVTLNQVPQHLQDAVIVTEDIRFWHHPGVDPLGILRAIFRNLRAHGVEEGASTLTQQLVKNYYLTPERTLRRKVVEAFMAVILDAKYSKQEILEAYLNDIYLGRNRSISIVGVGEASHFYFGKPVSEITVPEAALLAGIIKSPNNYSPFENPNLALQRRNTVLGLLLKYRKIDQQTYDQAMKVPLPRKPFREKSGLTSIPFYVDRVLQEMGRDYGVKDVKGRGLQIYTAIDLNAQDAASRVLESGLESLERGSRYLRRRSSPLEGVMIEVDVPTGEIRALVGGRNYDFSQFNRALNAKRQIGSLVKPFVYATAFEPSLSQQNITQATLVSDTRMPPMKEYHNWSPRNYQDIYHGTVTVREALEQSMNSASVRIGLACGIESVIRTARTLGVQSDIPNYPATLLGAVGIPPIEMADAFSTIARTGSRLPLRTIRFVTDDRGNQVSTGDVAQPVQVFPARDMYVLTNVMKGVLDRGTGAATRSMGFRLIAAGKTGTTNDKRDAWFIGFTP
;
A
#
# COMPACT_ATOMS: atom_id res chain seq x y z
N MET A 1 -37.59 73.24 -7.12
CA MET A 1 -37.28 71.93 -6.50
C MET A 1 -36.94 70.89 -7.58
N PRO A 2 -35.68 70.71 -7.99
CA PRO A 2 -35.29 69.73 -9.02
C PRO A 2 -34.34 68.63 -8.49
N ALA A 3 -34.43 68.24 -7.20
CA ALA A 3 -33.45 67.34 -6.58
C ALA A 3 -33.94 65.89 -6.37
N ARG A 4 -35.23 65.59 -6.57
CA ARG A 4 -35.77 64.23 -6.30
C ARG A 4 -35.55 63.24 -7.44
N GLY A 5 -35.57 63.69 -8.70
CA GLY A 5 -35.38 62.80 -9.87
C GLY A 5 -33.94 62.28 -10.01
N THR A 6 -32.96 63.13 -9.74
CA THR A 6 -31.53 62.81 -9.83
C THR A 6 -31.09 61.81 -8.75
N VAL A 7 -31.61 61.96 -7.52
CA VAL A 7 -31.36 60.99 -6.44
C VAL A 7 -31.96 59.63 -6.76
N PHE A 8 -33.17 59.59 -7.35
CA PHE A 8 -33.82 58.33 -7.73
C PHE A 8 -33.07 57.62 -8.88
N GLN A 9 -32.54 58.37 -9.85
CA GLN A 9 -31.68 57.82 -10.91
C GLN A 9 -30.37 57.27 -10.37
N ILE A 10 -29.70 57.98 -9.46
CA ILE A 10 -28.46 57.50 -8.83
C ILE A 10 -28.71 56.22 -8.03
N ILE A 11 -29.78 56.17 -7.23
CA ILE A 11 -30.17 54.96 -6.48
C ILE A 11 -30.48 53.80 -7.44
N SER A 12 -31.21 54.07 -8.52
CA SER A 12 -31.55 53.04 -9.52
C SER A 12 -30.31 52.48 -10.22
N ILE A 13 -29.35 53.34 -10.59
CA ILE A 13 -28.07 52.92 -11.18
C ILE A 13 -27.27 52.08 -10.18
N ILE A 14 -27.19 52.51 -8.91
CA ILE A 14 -26.52 51.75 -7.85
C ILE A 14 -27.16 50.37 -7.67
N VAL A 15 -28.48 50.28 -7.64
CA VAL A 15 -29.21 49.01 -7.52
C VAL A 15 -28.93 48.10 -8.72
N VAL A 16 -28.95 48.63 -9.94
CA VAL A 16 -28.63 47.86 -11.16
C VAL A 16 -27.19 47.38 -11.14
N VAL A 17 -26.23 48.23 -10.76
CA VAL A 17 -24.81 47.85 -10.64
C VAL A 17 -24.62 46.76 -9.59
N ILE A 18 -25.28 46.86 -8.44
CA ILE A 18 -25.25 45.82 -7.39
C ILE A 18 -25.85 44.52 -7.91
N LEU A 19 -26.99 44.55 -8.59
CA LEU A 19 -27.62 43.36 -9.16
C LEU A 19 -26.73 42.68 -10.21
N VAL A 20 -26.13 43.46 -11.12
CA VAL A 20 -25.20 42.94 -12.13
C VAL A 20 -23.94 42.38 -11.48
N ALA A 21 -23.35 43.07 -10.50
CA ALA A 21 -22.18 42.58 -9.77
C ALA A 21 -22.49 41.28 -9.00
N THR A 22 -23.67 41.19 -8.39
CA THR A 22 -24.14 39.99 -7.68
C THR A 22 -24.37 38.84 -8.66
N ALA A 23 -24.97 39.10 -9.83
CA ALA A 23 -25.18 38.10 -10.86
C ALA A 23 -23.84 37.59 -11.45
N LEU A 24 -22.89 38.49 -11.74
CA LEU A 24 -21.56 38.12 -12.20
C LEU A 24 -20.79 37.32 -11.14
N LEU A 25 -20.89 37.72 -9.86
CA LEU A 25 -20.34 36.95 -8.76
C LEU A 25 -21.00 35.57 -8.66
N ALA A 26 -22.33 35.48 -8.79
CA ALA A 26 -23.06 34.22 -8.76
C ALA A 26 -22.66 33.30 -9.92
N ILE A 27 -22.44 33.83 -11.13
CA ILE A 27 -21.95 33.06 -12.29
C ILE A 27 -20.51 32.59 -12.08
N TYR A 28 -19.63 33.47 -11.60
CA TYR A 28 -18.24 33.13 -11.27
C TYR A 28 -18.21 32.03 -10.21
N VAL A 29 -18.96 32.21 -9.13
CA VAL A 29 -19.09 31.24 -8.04
C VAL A 29 -19.70 29.95 -8.57
N TYR A 30 -20.77 29.99 -9.36
CA TYR A 30 -21.38 28.78 -9.93
C TYR A 30 -20.38 27.96 -10.75
N LYS A 31 -19.64 28.61 -11.67
CA LYS A 31 -18.60 27.94 -12.46
C LYS A 31 -17.49 27.35 -11.59
N GLU A 32 -17.04 28.08 -10.58
CA GLU A 32 -15.94 27.65 -9.71
C GLU A 32 -16.35 26.55 -8.71
N SER A 33 -17.58 26.60 -8.20
CA SER A 33 -18.07 25.74 -7.12
C SER A 33 -18.65 24.44 -7.65
N VAL A 34 -19.53 24.55 -8.64
CA VAL A 34 -20.37 23.43 -9.06
C VAL A 34 -19.55 22.39 -9.82
N GLY A 35 -18.67 22.81 -10.74
CA GLY A 35 -17.81 21.90 -11.48
C GLY A 35 -16.84 21.13 -10.56
N LYS A 36 -16.19 21.83 -9.64
CA LYS A 36 -15.29 21.22 -8.66
C LYS A 36 -16.02 20.36 -7.62
N PHE A 37 -17.27 20.69 -7.25
CA PHE A 37 -18.10 19.82 -6.39
C PHE A 37 -18.38 18.51 -7.06
N GLU A 38 -18.87 18.57 -8.30
CA GLU A 38 -19.29 17.42 -9.07
C GLU A 38 -18.10 16.48 -9.29
N VAL A 39 -16.94 17.02 -9.66
CA VAL A 39 -15.70 16.24 -9.78
C VAL A 39 -15.31 15.60 -8.46
N ARG A 40 -15.27 16.32 -7.34
CA ARG A 40 -14.80 15.77 -6.05
C ARG A 40 -15.83 14.89 -5.34
N ARG A 41 -17.12 15.08 -5.61
CA ARG A 41 -18.22 14.23 -5.14
C ARG A 41 -18.28 12.91 -5.89
N VAL A 42 -18.03 12.93 -7.20
CA VAL A 42 -18.04 11.75 -8.08
C VAL A 42 -16.67 11.08 -8.15
N SER A 43 -15.58 11.77 -7.78
CA SER A 43 -14.24 11.18 -7.73
C SER A 43 -14.19 10.11 -6.66
N LEU A 44 -14.20 8.87 -7.10
CA LEU A 44 -14.02 7.73 -6.22
C LEU A 44 -12.51 7.52 -6.02
N PRO A 45 -12.06 7.24 -4.79
CA PRO A 45 -10.67 6.91 -4.56
C PRO A 45 -10.32 5.63 -5.30
N THR A 46 -9.14 5.59 -5.91
CA THR A 46 -8.56 4.32 -6.34
C THR A 46 -8.08 3.58 -5.11
N ARG A 47 -8.52 2.33 -4.95
CA ARG A 47 -8.19 1.48 -3.82
C ARG A 47 -7.26 0.36 -4.27
N VAL A 48 -6.20 0.14 -3.51
CA VAL A 48 -5.25 -0.95 -3.74
C VAL A 48 -5.44 -1.97 -2.63
N TYR A 49 -5.68 -3.22 -3.00
CA TYR A 49 -5.90 -4.34 -2.09
C TYR A 49 -4.82 -5.40 -2.24
N ALA A 50 -4.60 -6.19 -1.19
CA ALA A 50 -4.07 -7.54 -1.33
C ALA A 50 -5.06 -8.42 -2.10
N ASP A 51 -4.70 -9.66 -2.41
CA ASP A 51 -5.68 -10.61 -2.95
C ASP A 51 -6.61 -11.14 -1.85
N TYR A 52 -7.73 -11.73 -2.24
CA TYR A 52 -8.54 -12.51 -1.31
C TYR A 52 -7.78 -13.76 -0.84
N THR A 53 -8.12 -14.28 0.34
CA THR A 53 -7.51 -15.52 0.84
C THR A 53 -8.46 -16.69 0.64
N PRO A 54 -8.19 -17.62 -0.29
CA PRO A 54 -8.98 -18.83 -0.43
C PRO A 54 -8.78 -19.75 0.77
N LEU A 55 -9.88 -20.11 1.42
CA LEU A 55 -9.91 -21.06 2.52
C LEU A 55 -10.40 -22.41 1.98
N ARG A 56 -9.46 -23.33 1.78
CA ARG A 56 -9.70 -24.69 1.29
C ARG A 56 -8.71 -25.67 1.90
N ALA A 57 -9.06 -26.95 1.97
CA ALA A 57 -8.14 -27.99 2.41
C ALA A 57 -6.88 -28.00 1.54
N GLY A 58 -5.72 -28.16 2.18
CA GLY A 58 -4.40 -28.13 1.53
C GLY A 58 -3.79 -26.73 1.34
N THR A 59 -4.53 -25.63 1.62
CA THR A 59 -3.91 -24.29 1.60
C THR A 59 -2.84 -24.20 2.68
N ILE A 60 -1.59 -23.88 2.29
CA ILE A 60 -0.46 -23.67 3.19
C ILE A 60 -0.62 -22.28 3.84
N ILE A 61 -1.32 -22.25 4.95
CA ILE A 61 -1.52 -21.06 5.78
C ILE A 61 -1.72 -21.50 7.23
N SER A 62 -0.97 -20.93 8.16
CA SER A 62 -1.05 -21.32 9.56
C SER A 62 -2.26 -20.68 10.24
N SER A 63 -2.67 -21.23 11.40
CA SER A 63 -3.72 -20.62 12.21
C SER A 63 -3.36 -19.18 12.62
N ASN A 64 -2.09 -18.94 12.95
CA ASN A 64 -1.61 -17.59 13.31
C ASN A 64 -1.71 -16.62 12.13
N ASP A 65 -1.37 -17.05 10.92
CA ASP A 65 -1.48 -16.22 9.71
C ASP A 65 -2.93 -15.78 9.45
N ILE A 66 -3.89 -16.70 9.64
CA ILE A 66 -5.32 -16.38 9.53
C ILE A 66 -5.74 -15.43 10.65
N LEU A 67 -5.30 -15.64 11.90
CA LEU A 67 -5.63 -14.78 13.03
C LEU A 67 -5.10 -13.35 12.84
N GLU A 68 -3.88 -13.18 12.33
CA GLU A 68 -3.33 -11.86 12.00
C GLU A 68 -4.13 -11.18 10.89
N LYS A 69 -4.56 -11.94 9.88
CA LYS A 69 -5.43 -11.41 8.81
C LYS A 69 -6.81 -11.02 9.32
N LEU A 70 -7.42 -11.82 10.19
CA LEU A 70 -8.69 -11.49 10.84
C LEU A 70 -8.58 -10.21 11.68
N ASP A 71 -7.46 -10.02 12.36
CA ASP A 71 -7.14 -8.77 13.08
C ASP A 71 -7.08 -7.57 12.13
N ARG A 72 -6.33 -7.69 11.01
CA ARG A 72 -6.23 -6.63 9.98
C ARG A 72 -7.57 -6.31 9.30
N LEU A 73 -8.42 -7.31 9.12
CA LEU A 73 -9.78 -7.16 8.59
C LEU A 73 -10.79 -6.66 9.63
N GLY A 74 -10.40 -6.47 10.89
CA GLY A 74 -11.30 -6.01 11.96
C GLY A 74 -12.39 -7.03 12.30
N TYR A 75 -12.07 -8.32 12.28
CA TYR A 75 -12.95 -9.35 12.84
C TYR A 75 -12.90 -9.29 14.38
N ARG A 76 -14.03 -9.62 15.02
CA ARG A 76 -14.20 -9.55 16.47
C ARG A 76 -13.94 -10.91 17.10
N GLN A 77 -12.99 -10.96 18.02
CA GLN A 77 -12.76 -12.18 18.82
C GLN A 77 -13.88 -12.34 19.85
N VAL A 78 -14.57 -13.48 19.83
CA VAL A 78 -15.69 -13.80 20.71
C VAL A 78 -15.57 -15.20 21.30
N HIS A 79 -16.36 -15.52 22.32
CA HIS A 79 -16.44 -16.87 22.89
C HIS A 79 -17.25 -17.84 22.02
N SER A 80 -18.29 -17.32 21.35
CA SER A 80 -19.17 -18.07 20.46
C SER A 80 -19.48 -17.23 19.23
N VAL A 81 -19.17 -17.76 18.06
CA VAL A 81 -19.41 -17.12 16.77
C VAL A 81 -20.92 -17.08 16.51
N SER A 82 -21.48 -15.89 16.26
CA SER A 82 -22.93 -15.71 16.13
C SER A 82 -23.34 -14.88 14.92
N GLN A 83 -22.47 -13.97 14.46
CA GLN A 83 -22.74 -13.06 13.35
C GLN A 83 -21.51 -12.87 12.48
N SER A 84 -21.74 -12.42 11.24
CA SER A 84 -20.70 -12.06 10.26
C SER A 84 -19.64 -11.15 10.87
N GLY A 85 -18.37 -11.47 10.64
CA GLY A 85 -17.23 -10.76 11.22
C GLY A 85 -16.80 -11.22 12.61
N ASP A 86 -17.40 -12.27 13.18
CA ASP A 86 -16.95 -12.88 14.44
C ASP A 86 -15.91 -14.00 14.17
N TYR A 87 -14.98 -14.19 15.10
CA TYR A 87 -14.14 -15.39 15.16
C TYR A 87 -13.90 -15.87 16.60
N ALA A 88 -13.63 -17.16 16.76
CA ALA A 88 -13.27 -17.78 18.03
C ALA A 88 -12.26 -18.91 17.80
N THR A 89 -11.38 -19.14 18.77
CA THR A 89 -10.41 -20.25 18.74
C THR A 89 -10.74 -21.23 19.86
N LYS A 90 -10.90 -22.52 19.57
CA LYS A 90 -11.19 -23.57 20.56
C LYS A 90 -10.43 -24.83 20.24
N ARG A 91 -9.69 -25.40 21.20
CA ARG A 91 -8.99 -26.69 21.08
C ARG A 91 -8.11 -26.83 19.81
N GLY A 92 -7.47 -25.74 19.37
CA GLY A 92 -6.64 -25.74 18.15
C GLY A 92 -7.40 -25.55 16.84
N GLU A 93 -8.73 -25.39 16.91
CA GLU A 93 -9.60 -25.13 15.77
C GLU A 93 -9.99 -23.65 15.73
N LEU A 94 -10.27 -23.17 14.52
CA LEU A 94 -10.68 -21.79 14.28
C LEU A 94 -12.12 -21.75 13.75
N TYR A 95 -12.96 -20.97 14.42
CA TYR A 95 -14.35 -20.75 14.06
C TYR A 95 -14.46 -19.32 13.55
N ILE A 96 -15.01 -19.13 12.35
CA ILE A 96 -15.12 -17.81 11.72
C ILE A 96 -16.51 -17.69 11.11
N TYR A 97 -17.13 -16.52 11.24
CA TYR A 97 -18.27 -16.16 10.39
C TYR A 97 -17.78 -15.20 9.30
N THR A 98 -17.53 -15.73 8.09
CA THR A 98 -16.98 -14.93 7.00
C THR A 98 -17.93 -13.82 6.58
N ARG A 99 -17.39 -12.68 6.13
CA ARG A 99 -18.19 -11.62 5.51
C ARG A 99 -18.50 -11.97 4.05
N GLN A 100 -19.63 -11.48 3.56
CA GLN A 100 -19.94 -11.51 2.13
C GLN A 100 -19.12 -10.43 1.43
N PHE A 101 -18.53 -10.74 0.27
CA PHE A 101 -17.84 -9.77 -0.56
C PHE A 101 -17.83 -10.18 -2.04
N THR A 102 -17.72 -9.19 -2.92
CA THR A 102 -17.58 -9.38 -4.36
C THR A 102 -16.10 -9.24 -4.73
N HIS A 103 -15.61 -10.14 -5.59
CA HIS A 103 -14.26 -10.10 -6.13
C HIS A 103 -14.33 -10.37 -7.65
N PRO A 104 -13.33 -9.96 -8.47
CA PRO A 104 -13.30 -10.29 -9.89
C PRO A 104 -13.44 -11.79 -10.23
N THR A 105 -13.11 -12.68 -9.28
CA THR A 105 -13.27 -14.14 -9.43
C THR A 105 -14.67 -14.66 -9.06
N GLY A 106 -15.55 -13.80 -8.54
CA GLY A 106 -16.95 -14.13 -8.21
C GLY A 106 -17.41 -13.57 -6.86
N LEU A 107 -18.67 -13.89 -6.53
CA LEU A 107 -19.28 -13.59 -5.24
C LEU A 107 -18.88 -14.66 -4.20
N TYR A 108 -18.53 -14.20 -3.00
CA TYR A 108 -18.27 -15.04 -1.83
C TYR A 108 -19.31 -14.74 -0.76
N GLU A 109 -20.10 -15.75 -0.41
CA GLU A 109 -21.19 -15.63 0.55
C GLU A 109 -20.69 -15.60 2.00
N SER A 110 -21.50 -14.97 2.87
CA SER A 110 -21.26 -15.00 4.31
C SER A 110 -21.64 -16.36 4.90
N GLN A 111 -20.70 -17.01 5.59
CA GLN A 111 -20.93 -18.35 6.12
C GLN A 111 -20.16 -18.61 7.43
N PRO A 112 -20.76 -19.33 8.39
CA PRO A 112 -20.09 -19.74 9.62
C PRO A 112 -19.32 -21.04 9.38
N ILE A 113 -17.99 -20.94 9.41
CA ILE A 113 -17.05 -22.02 9.08
C ILE A 113 -16.18 -22.41 10.28
N ARG A 114 -15.88 -23.70 10.38
CA ARG A 114 -14.89 -24.29 11.28
C ARG A 114 -13.72 -24.78 10.44
N ILE A 115 -12.50 -24.42 10.85
CA ILE A 115 -11.24 -24.74 10.19
C ILE A 115 -10.37 -25.55 11.15
N GLU A 116 -9.91 -26.70 10.67
CA GLU A 116 -8.91 -27.53 11.33
C GLU A 116 -7.56 -27.38 10.61
N PHE A 117 -6.47 -27.40 11.36
CA PHE A 117 -5.12 -27.24 10.82
C PHE A 117 -4.29 -28.49 11.08
N ASP A 118 -3.46 -28.88 10.11
CA ASP A 118 -2.39 -29.86 10.28
C ASP A 118 -1.10 -29.30 9.68
N ARG A 119 0.01 -29.38 10.42
CA ARG A 119 1.37 -28.99 9.97
C ARG A 119 1.46 -27.64 9.23
N GLY A 120 0.71 -26.64 9.69
CA GLY A 120 0.74 -25.28 9.11
C GLY A 120 -0.07 -25.13 7.81
N ALA A 121 -0.94 -26.09 7.49
CA ALA A 121 -1.89 -26.01 6.40
C ALA A 121 -3.32 -26.26 6.91
N ILE A 122 -4.32 -25.81 6.14
CA ILE A 122 -5.71 -26.12 6.41
C ILE A 122 -5.94 -27.60 6.11
N ALA A 123 -6.35 -28.37 7.12
CA ALA A 123 -6.66 -29.79 6.98
C ALA A 123 -8.09 -30.00 6.45
N SER A 124 -9.07 -29.28 7.02
CA SER A 124 -10.48 -29.43 6.66
C SER A 124 -11.26 -28.14 6.92
N LEU A 125 -12.39 -27.98 6.22
CA LEU A 125 -13.38 -26.95 6.50
C LEU A 125 -14.77 -27.57 6.60
N SER A 126 -15.54 -27.12 7.58
CA SER A 126 -16.92 -27.56 7.79
C SER A 126 -17.83 -26.41 8.23
N SER A 127 -19.12 -26.53 7.95
CA SER A 127 -20.14 -25.61 8.43
C SER A 127 -20.36 -25.77 9.94
N ILE A 128 -20.38 -24.66 10.67
CA ILE A 128 -20.69 -24.67 12.12
C ILE A 128 -22.14 -25.11 12.37
N ARG A 129 -23.03 -24.93 11.39
CA ARG A 129 -24.48 -25.16 11.57
C ARG A 129 -24.85 -26.64 11.52
N ASP A 130 -24.30 -27.37 10.56
CA ASP A 130 -24.71 -28.74 10.23
C ASP A 130 -23.54 -29.71 10.03
N GLY A 131 -22.29 -29.24 10.21
CA GLY A 131 -21.07 -30.08 10.15
C GLY A 131 -20.68 -30.53 8.74
N ARG A 132 -21.38 -30.08 7.69
CA ARG A 132 -21.08 -30.49 6.31
C ARG A 132 -19.75 -29.89 5.82
N PRO A 133 -18.98 -30.61 5.00
CA PRO A 133 -17.77 -30.06 4.38
C PRO A 133 -18.05 -28.80 3.55
N ILE A 134 -17.10 -27.86 3.56
CA ILE A 134 -17.16 -26.64 2.75
C ILE A 134 -15.98 -26.61 1.78
N ASP A 135 -16.28 -26.63 0.48
CA ASP A 135 -15.25 -26.62 -0.57
C ASP A 135 -14.81 -25.20 -0.97
N LYS A 136 -15.68 -24.20 -0.73
CA LYS A 136 -15.45 -22.81 -1.15
C LYS A 136 -15.74 -21.85 -0.01
N ALA A 137 -14.68 -21.35 0.62
CA ALA A 137 -14.72 -20.21 1.53
C ALA A 137 -13.55 -19.27 1.24
N ALA A 138 -13.68 -18.01 1.65
CA ALA A 138 -12.60 -17.04 1.52
C ALA A 138 -12.70 -15.94 2.58
N LEU A 139 -11.57 -15.29 2.84
CA LEU A 139 -11.53 -14.02 3.54
C LEU A 139 -11.37 -12.89 2.54
N GLU A 140 -12.05 -11.78 2.80
CA GLU A 140 -12.05 -10.61 1.93
C GLU A 140 -10.65 -10.02 1.72
N PRO A 141 -10.38 -9.35 0.59
CA PRO A 141 -9.14 -8.61 0.35
C PRO A 141 -8.86 -7.56 1.42
N GLU A 142 -7.59 -7.42 1.81
CA GLU A 142 -7.15 -6.39 2.74
C GLU A 142 -6.85 -5.09 1.98
N LEU A 143 -7.41 -3.96 2.44
CA LEU A 143 -7.15 -2.65 1.84
C LEU A 143 -5.74 -2.18 2.23
N LEU A 144 -4.85 -2.04 1.25
CA LEU A 144 -3.48 -1.56 1.46
C LEU A 144 -3.41 -0.05 1.51
N THR A 145 -4.09 0.63 0.57
CA THR A 145 -4.11 2.09 0.49
C THR A 145 -5.29 2.58 -0.36
N SER A 146 -5.66 3.84 -0.15
CA SER A 146 -6.65 4.59 -0.92
C SER A 146 -5.99 5.85 -1.49
N ILE A 147 -6.18 6.11 -2.79
CA ILE A 147 -5.54 7.18 -3.53
C ILE A 147 -6.60 8.09 -4.14
N LEU A 148 -6.74 9.31 -3.60
CA LEU A 148 -7.66 10.33 -4.10
C LEU A 148 -6.95 11.61 -4.57
N SER A 149 -5.86 12.01 -3.90
CA SER A 149 -5.12 13.25 -4.16
C SER A 149 -3.60 12.99 -4.14
N ASP A 150 -2.79 14.05 -4.29
CA ASP A 150 -1.32 14.00 -4.16
C ASP A 150 -0.85 13.64 -2.75
N GLN A 151 -1.71 13.79 -1.75
CA GLN A 151 -1.44 13.36 -0.39
C GLN A 151 -2.00 11.96 -0.17
N LEU A 152 -1.26 11.11 0.53
CA LEU A 152 -1.76 9.82 1.02
C LEU A 152 -2.88 10.10 2.03
N GLU A 153 -4.11 10.09 1.54
CA GLU A 153 -5.34 10.24 2.33
C GLU A 153 -6.05 8.90 2.40
N ASN A 154 -6.13 8.31 3.60
CA ASN A 154 -6.98 7.15 3.78
C ASN A 154 -8.43 7.62 3.81
N ARG A 155 -9.22 7.17 2.84
CA ARG A 155 -10.66 7.40 2.78
C ARG A 155 -11.36 6.08 2.51
N ARG A 156 -12.37 5.79 3.32
CA ARG A 156 -13.35 4.73 3.05
C ARG A 156 -14.68 5.39 2.75
N PRO A 157 -14.94 5.79 1.49
CA PRO A 157 -16.23 6.36 1.12
C PRO A 157 -17.38 5.45 1.50
N VAL A 158 -18.42 6.04 2.05
CA VAL A 158 -19.64 5.37 2.50
C VAL A 158 -20.85 6.07 1.90
N THR A 159 -21.86 5.32 1.50
CA THR A 159 -23.15 5.91 1.14
C THR A 159 -23.89 6.32 2.40
N LEU A 160 -24.79 7.29 2.31
CA LEU A 160 -25.57 7.74 3.46
C LEU A 160 -26.35 6.59 4.11
N ASN A 161 -26.81 5.64 3.30
CA ASN A 161 -27.52 4.45 3.76
C ASN A 161 -26.64 3.48 4.58
N GLN A 162 -25.32 3.49 4.36
CA GLN A 162 -24.38 2.72 5.18
C GLN A 162 -24.09 3.40 6.52
N VAL A 163 -24.31 4.72 6.63
CA VAL A 163 -24.09 5.48 7.87
C VAL A 163 -25.30 5.30 8.79
N PRO A 164 -25.13 4.75 10.01
CA PRO A 164 -26.24 4.56 10.93
C PRO A 164 -26.96 5.86 11.28
N GLN A 165 -28.28 5.79 11.45
CA GLN A 165 -29.12 6.96 11.72
C GLN A 165 -28.65 7.77 12.93
N HIS A 166 -28.23 7.11 14.01
CA HIS A 166 -27.72 7.78 15.21
C HIS A 166 -26.40 8.53 14.97
N LEU A 167 -25.57 8.12 14.00
CA LEU A 167 -24.37 8.87 13.61
C LEU A 167 -24.75 10.10 12.78
N GLN A 168 -25.69 9.97 11.84
CA GLN A 168 -26.21 11.11 11.10
C GLN A 168 -26.81 12.14 12.06
N ASP A 169 -27.67 11.69 12.99
CA ASP A 169 -28.29 12.55 14.00
C ASP A 169 -27.26 13.20 14.92
N ALA A 170 -26.22 12.47 15.37
CA ALA A 170 -25.17 13.02 16.24
C ALA A 170 -24.43 14.19 15.56
N VAL A 171 -24.12 14.07 14.27
CA VAL A 171 -23.48 15.14 13.49
C VAL A 171 -24.43 16.33 13.33
N ILE A 172 -25.68 16.08 12.92
CA ILE A 172 -26.67 17.13 12.69
C ILE A 172 -26.95 17.92 13.97
N VAL A 173 -27.24 17.28 15.10
CA VAL A 173 -27.57 18.01 16.34
C VAL A 173 -26.38 18.79 16.92
N THR A 174 -25.16 18.40 16.56
CA THR A 174 -23.92 19.02 17.07
C THR A 174 -23.46 20.18 16.19
N GLU A 175 -23.52 20.01 14.86
CA GLU A 175 -22.97 20.96 13.90
C GLU A 175 -24.04 21.88 13.29
N ASP A 176 -25.25 21.37 13.02
CA ASP A 176 -26.29 22.12 12.32
C ASP A 176 -27.69 21.56 12.54
N ILE A 177 -28.29 21.91 13.68
CA ILE A 177 -29.55 21.30 14.10
C ILE A 177 -30.74 21.58 13.15
N ARG A 178 -30.66 22.64 12.36
CA ARG A 178 -31.69 23.01 11.38
C ARG A 178 -31.32 22.66 9.96
N PHE A 179 -30.31 21.82 9.76
CA PHE A 179 -29.81 21.41 8.46
C PHE A 179 -30.90 21.13 7.42
N TRP A 180 -31.96 20.41 7.81
CA TRP A 180 -33.06 20.05 6.91
C TRP A 180 -33.98 21.22 6.47
N HIS A 181 -33.91 22.37 7.13
CA HIS A 181 -34.92 23.43 7.01
C HIS A 181 -34.40 24.74 6.39
N HIS A 182 -33.09 24.93 6.25
CA HIS A 182 -32.52 26.16 5.70
C HIS A 182 -31.83 25.92 4.34
N PRO A 183 -31.76 26.92 3.44
CA PRO A 183 -31.14 26.77 2.12
C PRO A 183 -29.62 27.04 2.18
N GLY A 184 -28.85 26.15 2.83
CA GLY A 184 -27.39 26.23 2.90
C GLY A 184 -26.83 27.19 3.93
N VAL A 185 -27.53 28.27 4.25
CA VAL A 185 -27.18 29.21 5.33
C VAL A 185 -28.34 29.31 6.31
N ASP A 186 -28.07 29.45 7.61
CA ASP A 186 -29.09 29.60 8.65
C ASP A 186 -29.08 31.03 9.24
N PRO A 187 -29.88 31.98 8.69
CA PRO A 187 -29.95 33.36 9.19
C PRO A 187 -30.37 33.46 10.65
N LEU A 188 -31.33 32.62 11.05
CA LEU A 188 -31.81 32.56 12.44
C LEU A 188 -30.72 31.98 13.36
N GLY A 189 -29.87 31.10 12.84
CA GLY A 189 -28.77 30.46 13.57
C GLY A 189 -27.63 31.45 13.80
N ILE A 190 -27.33 32.25 12.77
CA ILE A 190 -26.39 33.37 12.84
C ILE A 190 -26.87 34.39 13.90
N LEU A 191 -28.13 34.82 13.85
CA LEU A 191 -28.69 35.75 14.84
C LEU A 191 -28.63 35.20 16.26
N ARG A 192 -28.95 33.91 16.45
CA ARG A 192 -28.85 33.24 17.75
C ARG A 192 -27.42 33.19 18.28
N ALA A 193 -26.46 32.85 17.42
CA ALA A 193 -25.05 32.79 17.78
C ALA A 193 -24.51 34.19 18.14
N ILE A 194 -24.89 35.25 17.41
CA ILE A 194 -24.54 36.64 17.74
C ILE A 194 -25.04 36.99 19.14
N PHE A 195 -26.32 36.73 19.43
CA PHE A 195 -26.91 37.08 20.72
C PHE A 195 -26.26 36.33 21.90
N ARG A 196 -25.93 35.04 21.73
CA ARG A 196 -25.23 34.25 22.74
C ARG A 196 -23.78 34.68 22.95
N ASN A 197 -23.04 34.93 21.86
CA ASN A 197 -21.64 35.36 21.95
C ASN A 197 -21.51 36.75 22.59
N LEU A 198 -22.48 37.65 22.37
CA LEU A 198 -22.55 38.95 23.08
C LEU A 198 -22.78 38.79 24.58
N ARG A 199 -23.53 37.76 25.00
CA ARG A 199 -23.83 37.50 26.41
C ARG A 199 -22.67 36.78 27.14
N ALA A 200 -21.92 35.95 26.43
CA ALA A 200 -20.85 35.11 26.99
C ALA A 200 -19.45 35.78 27.04
N HIS A 201 -19.30 37.04 26.59
CA HIS A 201 -18.00 37.73 26.47
C HIS A 201 -16.93 36.88 25.73
N GLY A 202 -17.34 36.11 24.72
CA GLY A 202 -16.48 35.19 23.98
C GLY A 202 -17.22 34.49 22.83
N VAL A 203 -16.48 33.75 22.00
CA VAL A 203 -17.05 32.93 20.92
C VAL A 203 -17.35 31.52 21.46
N GLU A 204 -18.57 31.31 21.97
CA GLU A 204 -19.00 30.00 22.49
C GLU A 204 -19.64 29.11 21.42
N GLU A 205 -20.43 29.71 20.51
CA GLU A 205 -21.25 28.98 19.53
C GLU A 205 -20.89 29.39 18.08
N GLY A 206 -20.69 28.39 17.22
CA GLY A 206 -20.34 28.59 15.82
C GLY A 206 -21.58 28.89 14.97
N ALA A 207 -21.50 29.91 14.11
CA ALA A 207 -22.60 30.32 13.24
C ALA A 207 -22.61 29.64 11.85
N SER A 208 -21.76 28.62 11.61
CA SER A 208 -21.59 28.01 10.29
C SER A 208 -22.39 26.72 10.14
N THR A 209 -23.13 26.60 9.04
CA THR A 209 -23.93 25.41 8.68
C THR A 209 -23.06 24.27 8.13
N LEU A 210 -23.61 23.06 8.04
CA LEU A 210 -22.93 21.91 7.42
C LEU A 210 -22.54 22.22 5.96
N THR A 211 -23.45 22.81 5.18
CA THR A 211 -23.19 23.19 3.78
C THR A 211 -22.06 24.23 3.68
N GLN A 212 -22.00 25.21 4.60
CA GLN A 212 -20.90 26.18 4.63
C GLN A 212 -19.56 25.54 5.03
N GLN A 213 -19.57 24.59 5.97
CA GLN A 213 -18.36 23.86 6.35
C GLN A 213 -17.85 23.00 5.19
N LEU A 214 -18.75 22.34 4.46
CA LEU A 214 -18.43 21.56 3.27
C LEU A 214 -17.75 22.43 2.20
N VAL A 215 -18.35 23.57 1.87
CA VAL A 215 -17.79 24.54 0.92
C VAL A 215 -16.41 25.04 1.36
N LYS A 216 -16.25 25.39 2.64
CA LYS A 216 -14.97 25.83 3.20
C LYS A 216 -13.87 24.78 3.00
N ASN A 217 -14.19 23.50 3.17
CA ASN A 217 -13.22 22.40 3.01
C ASN A 217 -12.93 22.08 1.53
N TYR A 218 -13.88 22.34 0.62
CA TYR A 218 -13.76 22.00 -0.79
C TYR A 218 -13.07 23.07 -1.65
N TYR A 219 -13.33 24.37 -1.42
CA TYR A 219 -13.02 25.42 -2.42
C TYR A 219 -12.08 26.52 -1.97
N LEU A 220 -11.95 26.74 -0.66
CA LEU A 220 -11.41 28.00 -0.17
C LEU A 220 -10.11 27.80 0.60
N THR A 221 -9.21 28.77 0.45
CA THR A 221 -7.95 28.80 1.17
C THR A 221 -8.16 28.98 2.69
N PRO A 222 -7.19 28.59 3.53
CA PRO A 222 -7.33 28.66 4.99
C PRO A 222 -7.55 30.08 5.56
N GLU A 223 -7.31 31.13 4.77
CA GLU A 223 -7.35 32.53 5.18
C GLU A 223 -8.69 32.96 5.80
N ARG A 224 -8.65 33.52 7.01
CA ARG A 224 -9.86 33.96 7.72
C ARG A 224 -10.22 35.40 7.35
N THR A 225 -10.86 35.61 6.20
CA THR A 225 -11.35 36.93 5.77
C THR A 225 -12.88 37.00 5.72
N LEU A 226 -13.45 38.18 6.02
CA LEU A 226 -14.90 38.43 5.87
C LEU A 226 -15.36 38.22 4.43
N ARG A 227 -14.53 38.60 3.44
CA ARG A 227 -14.77 38.36 2.01
C ARG A 227 -14.93 36.86 1.73
N ARG A 228 -14.05 36.01 2.27
CA ARG A 228 -14.18 34.55 2.13
C ARG A 228 -15.51 34.06 2.71
N LYS A 229 -15.93 34.59 3.87
CA LYS A 229 -17.17 34.14 4.52
C LYS A 229 -18.43 34.47 3.71
N VAL A 230 -18.43 35.60 3.01
CA VAL A 230 -19.51 35.95 2.07
C VAL A 230 -19.52 34.97 0.89
N VAL A 231 -18.35 34.67 0.30
CA VAL A 231 -18.24 33.69 -0.79
C VAL A 231 -18.70 32.30 -0.33
N GLU A 232 -18.32 31.84 0.88
CA GLU A 232 -18.80 30.59 1.49
C GLU A 232 -20.33 30.53 1.55
N ALA A 233 -20.97 31.62 1.98
CA ALA A 233 -22.42 31.69 2.10
C ALA A 233 -23.12 31.59 0.74
N PHE A 234 -22.64 32.33 -0.28
CA PHE A 234 -23.19 32.23 -1.64
C PHE A 234 -23.01 30.84 -2.24
N MET A 235 -21.81 30.25 -2.09
CA MET A 235 -21.52 28.88 -2.51
C MET A 235 -22.44 27.86 -1.82
N ALA A 236 -22.68 28.02 -0.52
CA ALA A 236 -23.54 27.12 0.25
C ALA A 236 -24.99 27.17 -0.24
N VAL A 237 -25.54 28.37 -0.51
CA VAL A 237 -26.90 28.51 -1.08
C VAL A 237 -27.00 27.86 -2.45
N ILE A 238 -26.02 28.08 -3.33
CA ILE A 238 -26.00 27.49 -4.69
C ILE A 238 -25.92 25.97 -4.60
N LEU A 239 -25.10 25.44 -3.70
CA LEU A 239 -24.94 23.99 -3.52
C LEU A 239 -26.24 23.35 -3.02
N ASP A 240 -26.91 23.97 -2.03
CA ASP A 240 -28.20 23.51 -1.48
C ASP A 240 -29.36 23.61 -2.48
N ALA A 241 -29.27 24.53 -3.45
CA ALA A 241 -30.25 24.63 -4.53
C ALA A 241 -30.05 23.55 -5.62
N LYS A 242 -28.80 23.09 -5.84
CA LYS A 242 -28.48 22.10 -6.88
C LYS A 242 -28.57 20.66 -6.39
N TYR A 243 -28.19 20.40 -5.14
CA TYR A 243 -28.10 19.05 -4.57
C TYR A 243 -29.06 18.87 -3.41
N SER A 244 -29.59 17.66 -3.25
CA SER A 244 -30.44 17.33 -2.12
C SER A 244 -29.66 17.35 -0.80
N LYS A 245 -30.37 17.58 0.30
CA LYS A 245 -29.82 17.56 1.66
C LYS A 245 -29.11 16.25 1.99
N GLN A 246 -29.61 15.12 1.48
CA GLN A 246 -28.98 13.81 1.66
C GLN A 246 -27.62 13.75 0.97
N GLU A 247 -27.51 14.24 -0.27
CA GLU A 247 -26.24 14.27 -1.01
C GLU A 247 -25.21 15.22 -0.36
N ILE A 248 -25.66 16.35 0.18
CA ILE A 248 -24.80 17.28 0.92
C ILE A 248 -24.28 16.64 2.21
N LEU A 249 -25.15 15.96 2.96
CA LEU A 249 -24.76 15.26 4.18
C LEU A 249 -23.80 14.10 3.88
N GLU A 250 -24.07 13.31 2.84
CA GLU A 250 -23.18 12.24 2.39
C GLU A 250 -21.79 12.77 2.01
N ALA A 251 -21.74 13.83 1.20
CA ALA A 251 -20.48 14.47 0.82
C ALA A 251 -19.73 15.01 2.05
N TYR A 252 -20.44 15.65 2.98
CA TYR A 252 -19.87 16.12 4.24
C TYR A 252 -19.27 14.98 5.06
N LEU A 253 -20.02 13.92 5.29
CA LEU A 253 -19.57 12.77 6.08
C LEU A 253 -18.38 12.06 5.46
N ASN A 254 -18.19 12.14 4.14
CA ASN A 254 -17.04 11.54 3.45
C ASN A 254 -15.80 12.45 3.37
N ASP A 255 -15.91 13.75 3.62
CA ASP A 255 -14.80 14.71 3.44
C ASP A 255 -14.38 15.43 4.72
N ILE A 256 -15.09 15.22 5.83
CA ILE A 256 -14.71 15.84 7.11
C ILE A 256 -13.39 15.29 7.63
N TYR A 257 -12.45 16.20 7.92
CA TYR A 257 -11.21 15.85 8.61
C TYR A 257 -11.51 15.44 10.05
N LEU A 258 -11.12 14.22 10.43
CA LEU A 258 -11.40 13.63 11.73
C LEU A 258 -10.13 13.27 12.51
N GLY A 259 -8.96 13.63 12.00
CA GLY A 259 -7.69 13.52 12.71
C GLY A 259 -6.53 13.15 11.78
N ARG A 260 -5.38 12.85 12.36
CA ARG A 260 -4.22 12.35 11.62
C ARG A 260 -3.60 11.18 12.36
N ASN A 261 -3.00 10.28 11.59
CA ASN A 261 -2.13 9.22 12.08
C ASN A 261 -0.76 9.39 11.43
N ARG A 262 0.24 9.85 12.19
CA ARG A 262 1.57 10.20 11.66
C ARG A 262 1.45 11.16 10.46
N SER A 263 1.87 10.72 9.28
CA SER A 263 1.84 11.49 8.03
C SER A 263 0.53 11.36 7.23
N ILE A 264 -0.44 10.56 7.70
CA ILE A 264 -1.68 10.24 6.98
C ILE A 264 -2.86 10.99 7.63
N SER A 265 -3.66 11.67 6.81
CA SER A 265 -4.90 12.33 7.25
C SER A 265 -6.06 11.33 7.30
N ILE A 266 -6.82 11.35 8.39
CA ILE A 266 -8.06 10.57 8.57
C ILE A 266 -9.23 11.44 8.13
N VAL A 267 -9.80 11.12 6.97
CA VAL A 267 -10.86 11.91 6.35
C VAL A 267 -12.10 11.05 6.12
N GLY A 268 -13.24 11.59 6.54
CA GLY A 268 -14.54 10.95 6.45
C GLY A 268 -14.84 9.95 7.58
N VAL A 269 -16.13 9.77 7.87
CA VAL A 269 -16.61 8.89 8.95
C VAL A 269 -16.30 7.41 8.71
N GLY A 270 -16.19 6.98 7.46
CA GLY A 270 -15.84 5.61 7.13
C GLY A 270 -14.42 5.26 7.57
N GLU A 271 -13.43 6.10 7.24
CA GLU A 271 -12.05 5.87 7.69
C GLU A 271 -11.92 6.13 9.19
N ALA A 272 -12.61 7.15 9.73
CA ALA A 272 -12.57 7.42 11.16
C ALA A 272 -13.15 6.27 11.98
N SER A 273 -14.22 5.62 11.52
CA SER A 273 -14.77 4.42 12.16
C SER A 273 -13.73 3.31 12.29
N HIS A 274 -12.98 3.08 11.20
CA HIS A 274 -11.91 2.10 11.18
C HIS A 274 -10.74 2.53 12.10
N PHE A 275 -10.29 3.78 11.99
CA PHE A 275 -9.16 4.29 12.76
C PHE A 275 -9.41 4.35 14.28
N TYR A 276 -10.59 4.79 14.70
CA TYR A 276 -10.92 4.94 16.12
C TYR A 276 -11.41 3.64 16.77
N PHE A 277 -12.10 2.77 16.02
CA PHE A 277 -12.80 1.62 16.59
C PHE A 277 -12.52 0.27 15.91
N GLY A 278 -11.88 0.25 14.74
CA GLY A 278 -11.57 -0.99 14.00
C GLY A 278 -12.80 -1.64 13.37
N LYS A 279 -13.85 -0.87 13.05
CA LYS A 279 -15.13 -1.40 12.56
C LYS A 279 -15.62 -0.65 11.31
N PRO A 280 -16.43 -1.28 10.46
CA PRO A 280 -17.20 -0.59 9.41
C PRO A 280 -18.11 0.49 10.00
N VAL A 281 -18.37 1.57 9.25
CA VAL A 281 -19.23 2.67 9.73
C VAL A 281 -20.64 2.18 10.11
N SER A 282 -21.14 1.14 9.45
CA SER A 282 -22.46 0.55 9.68
C SER A 282 -22.58 -0.12 11.06
N GLU A 283 -21.45 -0.46 11.70
CA GLU A 283 -21.40 -1.09 13.02
C GLU A 283 -21.12 -0.08 14.16
N ILE A 284 -21.03 1.21 13.86
CA ILE A 284 -20.82 2.25 14.87
C ILE A 284 -21.99 2.27 15.86
N THR A 285 -21.68 2.31 17.16
CA THR A 285 -22.66 2.44 18.24
C THR A 285 -22.94 3.91 18.60
N VAL A 286 -23.99 4.19 19.39
CA VAL A 286 -24.35 5.53 19.86
C VAL A 286 -23.20 6.30 20.55
N PRO A 287 -22.47 5.74 21.54
CA PRO A 287 -21.34 6.45 22.17
C PRO A 287 -20.17 6.69 21.22
N GLU A 288 -19.91 5.77 20.29
CA GLU A 288 -18.88 5.90 19.25
C GLU A 288 -19.27 7.01 18.25
N ALA A 289 -20.54 7.08 17.86
CA ALA A 289 -21.07 8.15 17.02
C ALA A 289 -20.98 9.53 17.68
N ALA A 290 -21.32 9.62 18.96
CA ALA A 290 -21.21 10.85 19.73
C ALA A 290 -19.75 11.33 19.84
N LEU A 291 -18.78 10.39 19.92
CA LEU A 291 -17.36 10.72 19.91
C LEU A 291 -16.92 11.26 18.54
N LEU A 292 -17.27 10.58 17.44
CA LEU A 292 -16.95 11.04 16.08
C LEU A 292 -17.51 12.44 15.79
N ALA A 293 -18.80 12.67 16.11
CA ALA A 293 -19.42 13.98 15.95
C ALA A 293 -18.75 15.05 16.85
N GLY A 294 -18.31 14.65 18.06
CA GLY A 294 -17.59 15.54 18.97
C GLY A 294 -16.23 16.00 18.44
N ILE A 295 -15.52 15.11 17.74
CA ILE A 295 -14.19 15.33 17.17
C ILE A 295 -14.21 16.40 16.06
N ILE A 296 -15.27 16.47 15.25
CA ILE A 296 -15.42 17.38 14.09
C ILE A 296 -15.01 18.83 14.42
N LYS A 297 -15.46 19.36 15.56
CA LYS A 297 -15.19 20.75 15.98
C LYS A 297 -13.69 21.06 16.08
N SER A 298 -12.89 20.11 16.55
CA SER A 298 -11.43 20.29 16.68
C SER A 298 -10.74 18.91 16.71
N PRO A 299 -10.45 18.33 15.53
CA PRO A 299 -10.09 16.92 15.45
C PRO A 299 -8.82 16.53 16.21
N ASN A 300 -7.80 17.39 16.19
CA ASN A 300 -6.56 17.14 16.92
C ASN A 300 -6.71 17.34 18.44
N ASN A 301 -7.52 18.32 18.88
CA ASN A 301 -7.69 18.60 20.30
C ASN A 301 -8.64 17.63 20.99
N TYR A 302 -9.67 17.14 20.29
CA TYR A 302 -10.63 16.17 20.82
C TYR A 302 -10.25 14.72 20.48
N SER A 303 -9.03 14.48 19.99
CA SER A 303 -8.51 13.13 19.83
C SER A 303 -8.49 12.42 21.19
N PRO A 304 -9.13 11.25 21.33
CA PRO A 304 -9.10 10.47 22.56
C PRO A 304 -7.70 9.93 22.90
N PHE A 305 -6.77 9.97 21.94
CA PHE A 305 -5.39 9.50 22.11
C PHE A 305 -4.44 10.58 22.61
N GLU A 306 -4.73 11.84 22.27
CA GLU A 306 -3.94 13.00 22.69
C GLU A 306 -4.51 13.62 23.97
N ASN A 307 -5.84 13.80 24.03
CA ASN A 307 -6.52 14.51 25.11
C ASN A 307 -7.81 13.76 25.54
N PRO A 308 -7.70 12.63 26.25
CA PRO A 308 -8.84 11.78 26.60
C PRO A 308 -9.90 12.50 27.43
N ASN A 309 -9.50 13.40 28.34
CA ASN A 309 -10.45 14.15 29.18
C ASN A 309 -11.32 15.11 28.35
N LEU A 310 -10.71 15.84 27.40
CA LEU A 310 -11.45 16.73 26.51
C LEU A 310 -12.36 15.95 25.57
N ALA A 311 -11.87 14.84 25.02
CA ALA A 311 -12.67 13.93 24.19
C ALA A 311 -13.89 13.40 24.95
N LEU A 312 -13.72 13.01 26.21
CA LEU A 312 -14.79 12.46 27.06
C LEU A 312 -15.87 13.50 27.33
N GLN A 313 -15.46 14.70 27.76
CA GLN A 313 -16.37 15.82 28.00
C GLN A 313 -17.14 16.18 26.72
N ARG A 314 -16.44 16.20 25.58
CA ARG A 314 -17.04 16.54 24.29
C ARG A 314 -18.04 15.47 23.83
N ARG A 315 -17.69 14.19 23.90
CA ARG A 315 -18.62 13.07 23.62
C ARG A 315 -19.87 13.14 24.50
N ASN A 316 -19.69 13.37 25.80
CA ASN A 316 -20.83 13.45 26.74
C ASN A 316 -21.72 14.66 26.45
N THR A 317 -21.14 15.78 25.97
CA THR A 317 -21.92 16.92 25.47
C THR A 317 -22.78 16.52 24.29
N VAL A 318 -22.25 15.77 23.32
CA VAL A 318 -23.00 15.28 22.16
C VAL A 318 -24.10 14.31 22.58
N LEU A 319 -23.83 13.37 23.51
CA LEU A 319 -24.85 12.50 24.08
C LEU A 319 -25.99 13.31 24.73
N GLY A 320 -25.66 14.39 25.44
CA GLY A 320 -26.66 15.28 26.04
C GLY A 320 -27.51 16.00 24.99
N LEU A 321 -26.93 16.39 23.86
CA LEU A 321 -27.67 16.96 22.73
C LEU A 321 -28.61 15.94 22.09
N LEU A 322 -28.15 14.69 21.90
CA LEU A 322 -28.99 13.61 21.37
C LEU A 322 -30.21 13.36 22.25
N LEU A 323 -30.03 13.32 23.57
CA LEU A 323 -31.14 13.17 24.52
C LEU A 323 -32.08 14.39 24.48
N LYS A 324 -31.53 15.61 24.55
CA LYS A 324 -32.29 16.87 24.53
C LYS A 324 -33.20 17.00 23.31
N TYR A 325 -32.72 16.56 22.15
CA TYR A 325 -33.47 16.59 20.89
C TYR A 325 -34.20 15.26 20.58
N ARG A 326 -34.37 14.40 21.59
CA ARG A 326 -35.13 13.15 21.54
C ARG A 326 -34.69 12.19 20.42
N LYS A 327 -33.39 12.17 20.14
CA LYS A 327 -32.76 11.23 19.18
C LYS A 327 -32.41 9.89 19.84
N ILE A 328 -32.26 9.88 21.16
CA ILE A 328 -32.09 8.70 22.00
C ILE A 328 -32.99 8.83 23.24
N ASP A 329 -33.32 7.71 23.87
CA ASP A 329 -34.03 7.68 25.14
C ASP A 329 -33.07 7.79 26.34
N GLN A 330 -33.63 7.95 27.54
CA GLN A 330 -32.86 8.09 28.77
C GLN A 330 -32.04 6.82 29.07
N GLN A 331 -32.58 5.64 28.80
CA GLN A 331 -31.90 4.36 29.03
C GLN A 331 -30.63 4.23 28.18
N THR A 332 -30.73 4.54 26.88
CA THR A 332 -29.60 4.53 25.95
C THR A 332 -28.56 5.58 26.35
N TYR A 333 -29.00 6.77 26.78
CA TYR A 333 -28.10 7.81 27.28
C TYR A 333 -27.30 7.32 28.50
N ASP A 334 -27.96 6.76 29.51
CA ASP A 334 -27.31 6.29 30.74
C ASP A 334 -26.33 5.13 30.48
N GLN A 335 -26.65 4.24 29.52
CA GLN A 335 -25.75 3.18 29.07
C GLN A 335 -24.55 3.75 28.30
N ALA A 336 -24.77 4.67 27.35
CA ALA A 336 -23.73 5.28 26.53
C ALA A 336 -22.73 6.08 27.37
N MET A 337 -23.19 6.75 28.44
CA MET A 337 -22.34 7.49 29.37
C MET A 337 -21.31 6.62 30.09
N LYS A 338 -21.60 5.32 30.27
CA LYS A 338 -20.71 4.35 30.95
C LYS A 338 -19.65 3.73 30.04
N VAL A 339 -19.80 3.84 28.71
CA VAL A 339 -18.85 3.26 27.76
C VAL A 339 -17.52 4.03 27.81
N PRO A 340 -16.37 3.36 27.99
CA PRO A 340 -15.07 4.04 28.00
C PRO A 340 -14.67 4.53 26.60
N LEU A 341 -13.76 5.51 26.54
CA LEU A 341 -13.15 5.92 25.28
C LEU A 341 -12.16 4.88 24.76
N PRO A 342 -11.93 4.82 23.43
CA PRO A 342 -10.83 4.05 22.88
C PRO A 342 -9.49 4.59 23.42
N ARG A 343 -8.62 3.69 23.91
CA ARG A 343 -7.34 4.07 24.54
C ARG A 343 -6.19 4.22 23.56
N LYS A 344 -6.27 3.53 22.42
CA LYS A 344 -5.26 3.56 21.37
C LYS A 344 -6.01 3.59 20.04
N PRO A 345 -5.43 4.24 19.00
CA PRO A 345 -5.95 4.08 17.66
C PRO A 345 -5.98 2.60 17.34
N PHE A 346 -6.96 2.18 16.54
CA PHE A 346 -6.92 0.85 15.97
C PHE A 346 -5.63 0.76 15.15
N ARG A 347 -4.66 0.08 15.76
CA ARG A 347 -3.46 -0.38 15.08
C ARG A 347 -3.80 -1.78 14.66
N GLU A 348 -3.82 -2.02 13.37
CA GLU A 348 -3.52 -3.37 12.89
C GLU A 348 -2.26 -3.81 13.64
N LYS A 349 -2.30 -4.96 14.34
CA LYS A 349 -1.13 -5.42 15.09
C LYS A 349 0.11 -5.59 14.20
N SER A 350 -0.14 -5.75 12.91
CA SER A 350 0.85 -5.75 11.84
C SER A 350 1.24 -4.30 11.53
N GLY A 351 2.51 -3.93 11.63
CA GLY A 351 3.01 -2.56 11.36
C GLY A 351 2.87 -2.08 9.90
N LEU A 352 1.96 -2.66 9.12
CA LEU A 352 1.81 -2.60 7.67
C LEU A 352 0.99 -1.41 7.16
N THR A 353 0.67 -0.41 8.00
CA THR A 353 -0.23 0.72 7.66
C THR A 353 0.16 1.56 6.44
N SER A 354 1.30 1.32 5.82
CA SER A 354 1.48 1.50 4.38
C SER A 354 2.56 0.53 3.91
N ILE A 355 2.39 -0.04 2.72
CA ILE A 355 3.44 -0.82 2.04
C ILE A 355 3.92 -0.01 0.84
N PRO A 356 4.46 1.19 1.09
CA PRO A 356 4.56 2.23 0.08
C PRO A 356 5.54 1.84 -1.03
N PHE A 357 6.62 1.12 -0.71
CA PHE A 357 7.53 0.61 -1.72
C PHE A 357 6.86 -0.38 -2.70
N TYR A 358 5.94 -1.23 -2.21
CA TYR A 358 5.18 -2.13 -3.07
C TYR A 358 4.15 -1.35 -3.89
N VAL A 359 3.48 -0.36 -3.28
CA VAL A 359 2.55 0.54 -3.97
C VAL A 359 3.24 1.33 -5.08
N ASP A 360 4.48 1.81 -4.88
CA ASP A 360 5.26 2.47 -5.94
C ASP A 360 5.40 1.56 -7.17
N ARG A 361 5.66 0.26 -6.96
CA ARG A 361 5.77 -0.72 -8.06
C ARG A 361 4.42 -0.96 -8.74
N VAL A 362 3.33 -1.01 -7.97
CA VAL A 362 1.95 -1.11 -8.50
C VAL A 362 1.62 0.09 -9.37
N LEU A 363 1.94 1.31 -8.92
CA LEU A 363 1.71 2.54 -9.70
C LEU A 363 2.57 2.59 -10.95
N GLN A 364 3.83 2.13 -10.88
CA GLN A 364 4.68 1.95 -12.06
C GLN A 364 4.07 0.95 -13.06
N GLU A 365 3.47 -0.14 -12.57
CA GLU A 365 2.77 -1.13 -13.40
C GLU A 365 1.53 -0.55 -14.07
N MET A 366 0.71 0.20 -13.33
CA MET A 366 -0.47 0.89 -13.87
C MET A 366 -0.09 1.84 -15.02
N GLY A 367 1.00 2.60 -14.86
CA GLY A 367 1.49 3.49 -15.90
C GLY A 367 2.03 2.76 -17.14
N ARG A 368 2.75 1.65 -16.93
CA ARG A 368 3.41 0.88 -18.00
C ARG A 368 2.44 -0.01 -18.78
N ASP A 369 1.61 -0.77 -18.08
CA ASP A 369 0.83 -1.87 -18.66
C ASP A 369 -0.64 -1.47 -18.90
N TYR A 370 -1.21 -0.60 -18.05
CA TYR A 370 -2.59 -0.13 -18.18
C TYR A 370 -2.69 1.24 -18.85
N GLY A 371 -1.57 1.91 -19.13
CA GLY A 371 -1.54 3.27 -19.65
C GLY A 371 -2.10 4.32 -18.69
N VAL A 372 -2.29 3.97 -17.42
CA VAL A 372 -2.88 4.85 -16.39
C VAL A 372 -1.77 5.45 -15.55
N LYS A 373 -1.25 6.60 -15.99
CA LYS A 373 -0.21 7.33 -15.26
C LYS A 373 -0.73 8.02 -14.00
N ASP A 374 -1.98 8.48 -14.04
CA ASP A 374 -2.65 9.05 -12.88
C ASP A 374 -3.87 8.20 -12.51
N VAL A 375 -3.80 7.57 -11.35
CA VAL A 375 -4.88 6.74 -10.81
C VAL A 375 -5.85 7.55 -9.93
N LYS A 376 -5.55 8.81 -9.62
CA LYS A 376 -6.31 9.61 -8.65
C LYS A 376 -7.73 9.88 -9.15
N GLY A 377 -8.69 9.72 -8.25
CA GLY A 377 -10.10 10.05 -8.52
C GLY A 377 -10.79 9.18 -9.58
N ARG A 378 -10.17 8.08 -10.03
CA ARG A 378 -10.70 7.20 -11.07
C ARG A 378 -11.56 6.04 -10.54
N GLY A 379 -11.68 5.87 -9.22
CA GLY A 379 -12.50 4.82 -8.61
C GLY A 379 -11.99 3.40 -8.81
N LEU A 380 -10.75 3.22 -9.27
CA LEU A 380 -10.23 1.90 -9.63
C LEU A 380 -10.11 1.01 -8.39
N GLN A 381 -10.41 -0.27 -8.50
CA GLN A 381 -10.09 -1.28 -7.51
C GLN A 381 -8.94 -2.13 -8.06
N ILE A 382 -7.75 -2.01 -7.47
CA ILE A 382 -6.53 -2.70 -7.89
C ILE A 382 -6.28 -3.85 -6.91
N TYR A 383 -6.35 -5.09 -7.38
CA TYR A 383 -6.09 -6.28 -6.58
C TYR A 383 -4.69 -6.80 -6.90
N THR A 384 -3.85 -6.89 -5.87
CA THR A 384 -2.42 -7.18 -6.01
C THR A 384 -2.07 -8.58 -5.52
N ALA A 385 -0.92 -9.09 -5.95
CA ALA A 385 -0.44 -10.39 -5.54
C ALA A 385 0.34 -10.40 -4.21
N ILE A 386 0.34 -9.29 -3.47
CA ILE A 386 1.12 -9.18 -2.22
C ILE A 386 0.66 -10.21 -1.19
N ASP A 387 1.63 -10.73 -0.45
CA ASP A 387 1.43 -11.53 0.75
C ASP A 387 1.83 -10.70 1.97
N LEU A 388 0.84 -10.31 2.77
CA LEU A 388 1.09 -9.42 3.90
C LEU A 388 1.92 -10.05 5.01
N ASN A 389 1.84 -11.36 5.19
CA ASN A 389 2.63 -12.06 6.20
C ASN A 389 4.08 -12.18 5.72
N ALA A 390 4.28 -12.49 4.44
CA ALA A 390 5.61 -12.49 3.84
C ALA A 390 6.24 -11.09 3.82
N GLN A 391 5.47 -10.05 3.52
CA GLN A 391 5.91 -8.66 3.56
C GLN A 391 6.37 -8.23 4.97
N ASP A 392 5.59 -8.58 6.00
CA ASP A 392 5.93 -8.25 7.38
C ASP A 392 7.19 -9.01 7.84
N ALA A 393 7.26 -10.30 7.52
CA ALA A 393 8.44 -11.12 7.79
C ALA A 393 9.70 -10.55 7.10
N ALA A 394 9.61 -10.22 5.81
CA ALA A 394 10.69 -9.61 5.04
C ALA A 394 11.15 -8.28 5.67
N SER A 395 10.20 -7.42 6.05
CA SER A 395 10.51 -6.12 6.67
C SER A 395 11.22 -6.29 8.01
N ARG A 396 10.71 -7.16 8.89
CA ARG A 396 11.30 -7.44 10.21
C ARG A 396 12.68 -8.07 10.11
N VAL A 397 12.86 -9.06 9.22
CA VAL A 397 14.14 -9.75 9.04
C VAL A 397 15.19 -8.79 8.46
N LEU A 398 14.81 -7.94 7.51
CA LEU A 398 15.71 -6.94 6.94
C LEU A 398 16.16 -5.94 8.02
N GLU A 399 15.21 -5.35 8.76
CA GLU A 399 15.52 -4.34 9.79
C GLU A 399 16.42 -4.92 10.89
N SER A 400 16.03 -6.07 11.46
CA SER A 400 16.83 -6.73 12.51
C SER A 400 18.21 -7.19 12.02
N GLY A 401 18.30 -7.64 10.76
CA GLY A 401 19.57 -8.00 10.11
C GLY A 401 20.51 -6.81 9.97
N LEU A 402 20.00 -5.67 9.50
CA LEU A 402 20.76 -4.42 9.37
C LEU A 402 21.26 -3.95 10.74
N GLU A 403 20.41 -3.95 11.77
CA GLU A 403 20.80 -3.59 13.13
C GLU A 403 21.87 -4.50 13.71
N SER A 404 21.77 -5.81 13.45
CA SER A 404 22.77 -6.78 13.91
C SER A 404 24.14 -6.54 13.26
N LEU A 405 24.16 -6.26 11.96
CA LEU A 405 25.38 -5.92 11.22
C LEU A 405 26.03 -4.63 11.74
N GLU A 406 25.21 -3.61 12.00
CA GLU A 406 25.68 -2.36 12.60
C GLU A 406 26.25 -2.60 14.00
N ARG A 407 25.53 -3.30 14.88
CA ARG A 407 26.02 -3.63 16.23
C ARG A 407 27.33 -4.41 16.21
N GLY A 408 27.48 -5.34 15.27
CA GLY A 408 28.67 -6.19 15.10
C GLY A 408 29.89 -5.48 14.50
N SER A 409 29.77 -4.25 13.99
CA SER A 409 30.87 -3.56 13.30
C SER A 409 31.07 -2.13 13.80
N ARG A 410 32.21 -1.88 14.45
CA ARG A 410 32.61 -0.54 14.90
C ARG A 410 32.72 0.45 13.73
N TYR A 411 33.13 -0.02 12.54
CA TYR A 411 33.19 0.80 11.34
C TYR A 411 31.79 1.27 10.90
N LEU A 412 30.81 0.36 10.88
CA LEU A 412 29.44 0.70 10.48
C LEU A 412 28.75 1.63 11.47
N ARG A 413 28.96 1.43 12.79
CA ARG A 413 28.40 2.30 13.85
C ARG A 413 28.85 3.75 13.78
N ARG A 414 30.03 4.01 13.20
CA ARG A 414 30.62 5.36 13.13
C ARG A 414 30.23 6.12 11.87
N ARG A 415 29.49 5.50 10.93
CA ARG A 415 29.02 6.18 9.73
C ARG A 415 27.87 7.13 10.08
N SER A 416 27.84 8.28 9.41
CA SER A 416 26.78 9.28 9.52
C SER A 416 25.45 8.83 8.94
N SER A 417 25.44 7.82 8.07
CA SER A 417 24.24 7.25 7.46
C SER A 417 24.14 5.76 7.80
N PRO A 418 22.95 5.29 8.25
CA PRO A 418 22.73 3.89 8.55
C PRO A 418 22.82 3.02 7.29
N LEU A 419 23.02 1.71 7.49
CA LEU A 419 22.91 0.75 6.40
C LEU A 419 21.47 0.71 5.88
N GLU A 420 21.39 0.49 4.57
CA GLU A 420 20.15 0.30 3.82
C GLU A 420 20.09 -1.13 3.30
N GLY A 421 18.88 -1.59 3.03
CA GLY A 421 18.63 -2.94 2.52
C GLY A 421 17.45 -2.98 1.56
N VAL A 422 17.42 -4.04 0.75
CA VAL A 422 16.32 -4.35 -0.16
C VAL A 422 16.01 -5.84 -0.03
N MET A 423 14.73 -6.19 -0.05
CA MET A 423 14.27 -7.58 -0.16
C MET A 423 13.13 -7.65 -1.18
N ILE A 424 13.21 -8.61 -2.09
CA ILE A 424 12.17 -8.87 -3.10
C ILE A 424 11.90 -10.37 -3.06
N GLU A 425 10.65 -10.74 -2.87
CA GLU A 425 10.17 -12.11 -2.95
C GLU A 425 9.27 -12.26 -4.17
N VAL A 426 9.51 -13.30 -4.95
CA VAL A 426 8.78 -13.59 -6.19
C VAL A 426 8.26 -15.02 -6.12
N ASP A 427 6.97 -15.20 -6.41
CA ASP A 427 6.42 -16.50 -6.76
C ASP A 427 6.91 -16.86 -8.17
N VAL A 428 7.86 -17.80 -8.25
CA VAL A 428 8.52 -18.14 -9.51
C VAL A 428 7.50 -18.56 -10.57
N PRO A 429 6.57 -19.52 -10.36
CA PRO A 429 5.64 -19.95 -11.40
C PRO A 429 4.81 -18.81 -12.01
N THR A 430 4.29 -17.89 -11.21
CA THR A 430 3.41 -16.82 -11.69
C THR A 430 4.13 -15.50 -12.02
N GLY A 431 5.39 -15.34 -11.59
CA GLY A 431 6.11 -14.07 -11.69
C GLY A 431 5.55 -12.97 -10.81
N GLU A 432 4.73 -13.32 -9.83
CA GLU A 432 4.11 -12.36 -8.93
C GLU A 432 5.07 -11.97 -7.81
N ILE A 433 5.23 -10.67 -7.59
CA ILE A 433 5.99 -10.17 -6.43
C ILE A 433 5.10 -10.34 -5.19
N ARG A 434 5.53 -11.18 -4.25
CA ARG A 434 4.78 -11.48 -3.01
C ARG A 434 5.17 -10.53 -1.88
N ALA A 435 6.41 -10.06 -1.85
CA ALA A 435 6.89 -9.06 -0.91
C ALA A 435 7.93 -8.14 -1.56
N LEU A 436 7.91 -6.86 -1.22
CA LEU A 436 8.88 -5.88 -1.68
C LEU A 436 9.20 -4.88 -0.56
N VAL A 437 10.46 -4.88 -0.12
CA VAL A 437 11.03 -3.91 0.81
C VAL A 437 12.08 -3.11 0.05
N GLY A 438 11.81 -1.82 -0.18
CA GLY A 438 12.64 -0.92 -0.99
C GLY A 438 13.65 -0.07 -0.21
N GLY A 439 13.73 -0.22 1.11
CA GLY A 439 14.61 0.54 1.99
C GLY A 439 14.29 0.27 3.46
N ARG A 440 15.14 0.76 4.36
CA ARG A 440 14.98 0.52 5.81
C ARG A 440 13.73 1.17 6.38
N ASN A 441 13.44 2.41 5.97
CA ASN A 441 12.30 3.15 6.48
C ASN A 441 11.84 4.21 5.47
N TYR A 442 10.60 4.08 5.02
CA TYR A 442 10.01 4.96 4.01
C TYR A 442 9.77 6.40 4.51
N ASP A 443 9.52 6.59 5.82
CA ASP A 443 9.32 7.92 6.41
C ASP A 443 10.60 8.77 6.36
N PHE A 444 11.77 8.13 6.41
CA PHE A 444 13.06 8.82 6.25
C PHE A 444 13.52 8.90 4.80
N SER A 445 13.23 7.89 3.97
CA SER A 445 13.66 7.82 2.58
C SER A 445 12.62 7.15 1.70
N GLN A 446 11.90 7.95 0.91
CA GLN A 446 10.93 7.49 -0.08
C GLN A 446 11.59 6.93 -1.36
N PHE A 447 12.93 6.96 -1.46
CA PHE A 447 13.65 6.43 -2.60
C PHE A 447 13.59 4.90 -2.61
N ASN A 448 12.80 4.34 -3.53
CA ASN A 448 12.63 2.90 -3.67
C ASN A 448 13.87 2.26 -4.29
N ARG A 449 14.77 1.75 -3.44
CA ARG A 449 16.03 1.15 -3.87
C ARG A 449 15.81 -0.15 -4.64
N ALA A 450 14.70 -0.87 -4.40
CA ALA A 450 14.37 -2.07 -5.15
C ALA A 450 14.17 -1.80 -6.65
N LEU A 451 13.56 -0.66 -6.96
CA LEU A 451 13.19 -0.28 -8.32
C LEU A 451 14.23 0.61 -9.00
N ASN A 452 14.84 1.53 -8.25
CA ASN A 452 15.57 2.65 -8.83
C ASN A 452 17.07 2.67 -8.52
N ALA A 453 17.55 1.93 -7.51
CA ALA A 453 18.97 1.97 -7.15
C ALA A 453 19.81 1.12 -8.10
N LYS A 454 20.44 1.77 -9.09
CA LYS A 454 21.47 1.12 -9.90
C LYS A 454 22.73 0.88 -9.05
N ARG A 455 23.00 -0.38 -8.71
CA ARG A 455 24.12 -0.80 -7.87
C ARG A 455 24.96 -1.86 -8.55
N GLN A 456 26.26 -1.86 -8.28
CA GLN A 456 27.17 -2.84 -8.87
C GLN A 456 26.74 -4.25 -8.44
N ILE A 457 26.52 -5.13 -9.41
CA ILE A 457 26.01 -6.49 -9.15
C ILE A 457 27.10 -7.47 -8.74
N GLY A 458 28.38 -7.13 -9.00
CA GLY A 458 29.52 -7.96 -8.67
C GLY A 458 29.39 -9.38 -9.24
N SER A 459 29.70 -10.38 -8.41
CA SER A 459 29.64 -11.80 -8.80
C SER A 459 28.26 -12.34 -9.21
N LEU A 460 27.17 -11.57 -9.10
CA LEU A 460 25.87 -11.95 -9.68
C LEU A 460 25.86 -11.97 -11.21
N VAL A 461 26.87 -11.40 -11.88
CA VAL A 461 26.98 -11.51 -13.35
C VAL A 461 27.38 -12.92 -13.80
N LYS A 462 28.03 -13.70 -12.91
CA LYS A 462 28.65 -14.98 -13.27
C LYS A 462 27.63 -15.98 -13.82
N PRO A 463 26.43 -16.17 -13.25
CA PRO A 463 25.42 -17.02 -13.88
C PRO A 463 25.17 -16.72 -15.37
N PHE A 464 25.24 -15.45 -15.80
CA PHE A 464 25.12 -15.10 -17.21
C PHE A 464 26.34 -15.56 -18.02
N VAL A 465 27.56 -15.37 -17.50
CA VAL A 465 28.80 -15.86 -18.12
C VAL A 465 28.75 -17.38 -18.34
N TYR A 466 28.28 -18.13 -17.34
CA TYR A 466 28.24 -19.59 -17.40
C TYR A 466 27.06 -20.10 -18.23
N ALA A 467 25.92 -19.42 -18.22
CA ALA A 467 24.83 -19.67 -19.16
C ALA A 467 25.32 -19.54 -20.61
N THR A 468 26.05 -18.48 -20.92
CA THR A 468 26.66 -18.28 -22.25
C THR A 468 27.63 -19.42 -22.57
N ALA A 469 28.49 -19.80 -21.61
CA ALA A 469 29.47 -20.86 -21.81
C ALA A 469 28.82 -22.22 -22.14
N PHE A 470 27.75 -22.57 -21.43
CA PHE A 470 27.05 -23.85 -21.62
C PHE A 470 26.22 -23.91 -22.91
N GLU A 471 25.97 -22.79 -23.57
CA GLU A 471 25.21 -22.76 -24.82
C GLU A 471 26.13 -22.60 -26.04
N PRO A 472 26.40 -23.68 -26.81
CA PRO A 472 27.40 -23.66 -27.88
C PRO A 472 27.14 -22.63 -28.97
N SER A 473 25.87 -22.29 -29.24
CA SER A 473 25.52 -21.25 -30.23
C SER A 473 25.94 -19.84 -29.80
N LEU A 474 26.15 -19.62 -28.50
CA LEU A 474 26.58 -18.35 -27.92
C LEU A 474 28.08 -18.33 -27.61
N SER A 475 28.62 -19.42 -27.07
CA SER A 475 30.05 -19.51 -26.72
C SER A 475 30.96 -19.82 -27.91
N GLN A 476 30.40 -20.37 -28.99
CA GLN A 476 31.15 -20.94 -30.13
C GLN A 476 32.13 -22.04 -29.72
N GLN A 477 31.90 -22.66 -28.55
CA GLN A 477 32.75 -23.67 -27.94
C GLN A 477 31.89 -24.75 -27.25
N ASN A 478 32.45 -25.93 -27.04
CA ASN A 478 31.78 -27.02 -26.31
C ASN A 478 32.18 -27.00 -24.83
N ILE A 479 31.90 -25.90 -24.12
CA ILE A 479 32.23 -25.77 -22.69
C ILE A 479 31.18 -26.53 -21.87
N THR A 480 31.64 -27.42 -21.01
CA THR A 480 30.80 -28.20 -20.08
C THR A 480 31.18 -27.89 -18.64
N GLN A 481 30.38 -28.39 -17.68
CA GLN A 481 30.69 -28.27 -16.25
C GLN A 481 32.04 -28.89 -15.87
N ALA A 482 32.51 -29.91 -16.60
CA ALA A 482 33.75 -30.63 -16.35
C ALA A 482 34.96 -30.05 -17.12
N THR A 483 34.73 -29.10 -18.02
CA THR A 483 35.82 -28.44 -18.74
C THR A 483 36.77 -27.79 -17.75
N LEU A 484 38.07 -27.94 -17.98
CA LEU A 484 39.12 -27.39 -17.13
C LEU A 484 39.42 -25.94 -17.50
N VAL A 485 39.62 -25.10 -16.50
CA VAL A 485 39.96 -23.69 -16.63
C VAL A 485 41.06 -23.31 -15.62
N SER A 486 41.95 -22.41 -16.03
CA SER A 486 43.01 -21.92 -15.15
C SER A 486 42.51 -20.82 -14.21
N ASP A 487 42.46 -21.12 -12.92
CA ASP A 487 42.34 -20.16 -11.82
C ASP A 487 43.73 -19.73 -11.33
N THR A 488 44.47 -19.04 -12.19
CA THR A 488 45.80 -18.46 -11.89
C THR A 488 45.80 -16.96 -12.16
N ARG A 489 46.64 -16.22 -11.42
CA ARG A 489 46.73 -14.76 -11.56
C ARG A 489 46.85 -14.33 -13.02
N MET A 490 45.92 -13.50 -13.47
CA MET A 490 45.92 -13.02 -14.85
C MET A 490 46.99 -11.94 -15.03
N PRO A 491 47.85 -12.04 -16.06
CA PRO A 491 48.77 -10.96 -16.39
C PRO A 491 47.98 -9.71 -16.82
N PRO A 492 48.54 -8.49 -16.66
CA PRO A 492 47.94 -7.27 -17.19
C PRO A 492 47.69 -7.37 -18.69
N MET A 493 46.44 -7.18 -19.11
CA MET A 493 46.06 -7.25 -20.52
C MET A 493 46.19 -5.87 -21.16
N LYS A 494 47.15 -5.71 -22.08
CA LYS A 494 47.47 -4.42 -22.72
C LYS A 494 46.28 -3.83 -23.49
N GLU A 495 45.54 -4.68 -24.19
CA GLU A 495 44.33 -4.33 -24.95
C GLU A 495 43.19 -3.79 -24.06
N TYR A 496 43.30 -3.96 -22.75
CA TYR A 496 42.32 -3.50 -21.75
C TYR A 496 42.95 -2.57 -20.72
N HIS A 497 43.79 -1.63 -21.16
CA HIS A 497 44.44 -0.65 -20.29
C HIS A 497 45.20 -1.27 -19.11
N ASN A 498 45.90 -2.38 -19.35
CA ASN A 498 46.63 -3.15 -18.34
C ASN A 498 45.75 -3.69 -17.20
N TRP A 499 44.45 -3.93 -17.46
CA TRP A 499 43.56 -4.53 -16.48
C TRP A 499 44.01 -5.95 -16.12
N SER A 500 44.03 -6.23 -14.81
CA SER A 500 44.43 -7.53 -14.22
C SER A 500 43.48 -7.84 -13.06
N PRO A 501 42.44 -8.67 -13.29
CA PRO A 501 41.52 -9.06 -12.25
C PRO A 501 42.18 -9.98 -11.21
N ARG A 502 41.73 -9.86 -9.96
CA ARG A 502 42.21 -10.65 -8.83
C ARG A 502 41.10 -11.46 -8.21
N ASN A 503 41.46 -12.61 -7.67
CA ASN A 503 40.56 -13.38 -6.83
C ASN A 503 40.40 -12.71 -5.47
N TYR A 504 39.33 -13.08 -4.76
CA TYR A 504 39.17 -12.66 -3.38
C TYR A 504 40.37 -13.14 -2.54
N GLN A 505 40.95 -12.25 -1.74
CA GLN A 505 42.16 -12.50 -0.95
C GLN A 505 43.40 -12.94 -1.75
N ASP A 506 43.42 -12.75 -3.08
CA ASP A 506 44.52 -13.19 -3.96
C ASP A 506 44.81 -14.71 -3.86
N ILE A 507 43.78 -15.53 -3.55
CA ILE A 507 43.87 -16.99 -3.48
C ILE A 507 43.55 -17.61 -4.85
N TYR A 508 44.38 -18.57 -5.29
CA TYR A 508 44.32 -19.20 -6.60
C TYR A 508 44.38 -20.72 -6.48
N HIS A 509 43.58 -21.44 -7.26
CA HIS A 509 43.40 -22.89 -7.14
C HIS A 509 44.05 -23.69 -8.28
N GLY A 510 44.83 -23.03 -9.15
CA GLY A 510 45.50 -23.72 -10.26
C GLY A 510 44.51 -24.09 -11.36
N THR A 511 44.44 -25.35 -11.75
CA THR A 511 43.47 -25.83 -12.74
C THR A 511 42.24 -26.38 -12.03
N VAL A 512 41.07 -25.83 -12.33
CA VAL A 512 39.78 -26.22 -11.73
C VAL A 512 38.76 -26.54 -12.82
N THR A 513 37.68 -27.23 -12.46
CA THR A 513 36.54 -27.39 -13.34
C THR A 513 35.72 -26.09 -13.44
N VAL A 514 35.02 -25.89 -14.56
CA VAL A 514 34.02 -24.82 -14.73
C VAL A 514 32.98 -24.87 -13.60
N ARG A 515 32.56 -26.06 -13.17
CA ARG A 515 31.68 -26.24 -12.01
C ARG A 515 32.25 -25.59 -10.75
N GLU A 516 33.45 -25.97 -10.35
CA GLU A 516 34.09 -25.46 -9.13
C GLU A 516 34.32 -23.95 -9.20
N ALA A 517 34.66 -23.44 -10.39
CA ALA A 517 34.87 -22.02 -10.61
C ALA A 517 33.62 -21.17 -10.31
N LEU A 518 32.41 -21.64 -10.68
CA LEU A 518 31.16 -20.93 -10.33
C LEU A 518 30.79 -21.11 -8.86
N GLU A 519 30.91 -22.35 -8.34
CA GLU A 519 30.55 -22.70 -6.97
C GLU A 519 31.35 -21.89 -5.94
N GLN A 520 32.66 -21.75 -6.17
CA GLN A 520 33.55 -20.94 -5.34
C GLN A 520 33.63 -19.48 -5.80
N SER A 521 32.90 -19.11 -6.86
CA SER A 521 32.86 -17.76 -7.38
C SER A 521 34.25 -17.18 -7.68
N MET A 522 35.12 -17.96 -8.33
CA MET A 522 36.49 -17.56 -8.68
C MET A 522 36.48 -16.49 -9.78
N ASN A 523 37.23 -15.39 -9.61
CA ASN A 523 37.20 -14.25 -10.54
C ASN A 523 38.04 -14.54 -11.79
N SER A 524 39.25 -15.04 -11.62
CA SER A 524 40.16 -15.31 -12.74
C SER A 524 39.57 -16.32 -13.71
N ALA A 525 39.09 -17.46 -13.21
CA ALA A 525 38.44 -18.48 -14.04
C ALA A 525 37.21 -17.92 -14.78
N SER A 526 36.34 -17.17 -14.09
CA SER A 526 35.17 -16.53 -14.71
C SER A 526 35.52 -15.56 -15.84
N VAL A 527 36.56 -14.74 -15.66
CA VAL A 527 37.00 -13.81 -16.71
C VAL A 527 37.53 -14.58 -17.91
N ARG A 528 38.33 -15.63 -17.72
CA ARG A 528 38.82 -16.46 -18.83
C ARG A 528 37.68 -17.11 -19.61
N ILE A 529 36.68 -17.66 -18.92
CA ILE A 529 35.48 -18.23 -19.55
C ILE A 529 34.73 -17.14 -20.34
N GLY A 530 34.47 -15.99 -19.72
CA GLY A 530 33.73 -14.92 -20.37
C GLY A 530 34.45 -14.30 -21.58
N LEU A 531 35.77 -14.16 -21.52
CA LEU A 531 36.58 -13.71 -22.66
C LEU A 531 36.58 -14.75 -23.79
N ALA A 532 36.62 -16.05 -23.45
CA ALA A 532 36.55 -17.14 -24.41
C ALA A 532 35.18 -17.17 -25.14
N CYS A 533 34.08 -16.86 -24.45
CA CYS A 533 32.75 -16.75 -25.05
C CYS A 533 32.49 -15.43 -25.80
N GLY A 534 33.30 -14.40 -25.54
CA GLY A 534 33.04 -13.03 -25.98
C GLY A 534 32.10 -12.26 -25.05
N ILE A 535 32.48 -11.03 -24.70
CA ILE A 535 31.73 -10.15 -23.77
C ILE A 535 30.33 -9.83 -24.31
N GLU A 536 30.19 -9.64 -25.63
CA GLU A 536 28.92 -9.37 -26.28
C GLU A 536 27.91 -10.51 -26.15
N SER A 537 28.36 -11.78 -26.23
CA SER A 537 27.52 -12.96 -26.03
C SER A 537 27.01 -13.04 -24.59
N VAL A 538 27.82 -12.66 -23.62
CA VAL A 538 27.42 -12.56 -22.21
C VAL A 538 26.37 -11.45 -22.01
N ILE A 539 26.58 -10.28 -22.62
CA ILE A 539 25.61 -9.17 -22.58
C ILE A 539 24.28 -9.60 -23.23
N ARG A 540 24.34 -10.28 -24.38
CA ARG A 540 23.16 -10.84 -25.06
C ARG A 540 22.42 -11.81 -24.14
N THR A 541 23.13 -12.70 -23.46
CA THR A 541 22.55 -13.65 -22.50
C THR A 541 21.83 -12.94 -21.35
N ALA A 542 22.48 -11.93 -20.74
CA ALA A 542 21.86 -11.15 -19.68
C ALA A 542 20.56 -10.45 -20.14
N ARG A 543 20.57 -9.86 -21.36
CA ARG A 543 19.39 -9.24 -21.96
C ARG A 543 18.27 -10.25 -22.25
N THR A 544 18.60 -11.39 -22.83
CA THR A 544 17.65 -12.48 -23.09
C THR A 544 16.96 -12.95 -21.81
N LEU A 545 17.69 -13.00 -20.70
CA LEU A 545 17.15 -13.46 -19.42
C LEU A 545 16.30 -12.40 -18.70
N GLY A 546 16.44 -11.10 -19.03
CA GLY A 546 15.56 -10.05 -18.52
C GLY A 546 16.24 -8.76 -18.07
N VAL A 547 17.56 -8.64 -18.16
CA VAL A 547 18.27 -7.39 -17.83
C VAL A 547 17.99 -6.34 -18.92
N GLN A 548 17.44 -5.20 -18.52
CA GLN A 548 17.05 -4.10 -19.43
C GLN A 548 18.04 -2.94 -19.39
N SER A 549 18.71 -2.74 -18.25
CA SER A 549 19.74 -1.73 -18.06
C SER A 549 20.89 -1.91 -19.06
N ASP A 550 21.45 -0.79 -19.52
CA ASP A 550 22.60 -0.81 -20.41
C ASP A 550 23.82 -1.45 -19.73
N ILE A 551 24.40 -2.44 -20.42
CA ILE A 551 25.59 -3.16 -19.95
C ILE A 551 26.77 -2.74 -20.82
N PRO A 552 27.80 -2.11 -20.24
CA PRO A 552 29.00 -1.73 -20.99
C PRO A 552 29.78 -2.94 -21.53
N ASN A 553 30.32 -2.81 -22.74
CA ASN A 553 31.13 -3.83 -23.38
C ASN A 553 32.63 -3.67 -23.04
N TYR A 554 33.00 -3.95 -21.79
CA TYR A 554 34.40 -4.02 -21.37
C TYR A 554 34.63 -5.17 -20.38
N PRO A 555 35.87 -5.67 -20.21
CA PRO A 555 36.11 -6.93 -19.47
C PRO A 555 35.66 -6.95 -18.02
N ALA A 556 35.74 -5.82 -17.31
CA ALA A 556 35.29 -5.72 -15.92
C ALA A 556 33.77 -5.99 -15.75
N THR A 557 32.98 -5.91 -16.83
CA THR A 557 31.58 -6.37 -16.85
C THR A 557 31.47 -7.85 -16.49
N LEU A 558 32.44 -8.70 -16.87
CA LEU A 558 32.46 -10.13 -16.52
C LEU A 558 32.60 -10.40 -15.01
N LEU A 559 32.91 -9.36 -14.23
CA LEU A 559 32.93 -9.38 -12.76
C LEU A 559 31.84 -8.50 -12.13
N GLY A 560 30.93 -7.95 -12.94
CA GLY A 560 29.76 -7.22 -12.49
C GLY A 560 30.03 -5.77 -12.10
N ALA A 561 31.02 -5.14 -12.73
CA ALA A 561 31.28 -3.70 -12.64
C ALA A 561 30.21 -2.87 -13.40
N VAL A 562 28.92 -3.20 -13.23
CA VAL A 562 27.78 -2.58 -13.89
C VAL A 562 26.66 -2.34 -12.87
N GLY A 563 26.06 -1.15 -12.92
CA GLY A 563 24.96 -0.76 -12.04
C GLY A 563 23.60 -1.22 -12.56
N ILE A 564 22.98 -2.21 -11.91
CA ILE A 564 21.66 -2.73 -12.30
C ILE A 564 20.70 -2.62 -11.11
N PRO A 565 19.42 -2.25 -11.29
CA PRO A 565 18.41 -2.26 -10.25
C PRO A 565 18.13 -3.68 -9.71
N PRO A 566 17.88 -3.84 -8.40
CA PRO A 566 17.53 -5.14 -7.81
C PRO A 566 16.36 -5.85 -8.51
N ILE A 567 15.33 -5.12 -8.94
CA ILE A 567 14.16 -5.69 -9.61
C ILE A 567 14.50 -6.36 -10.95
N GLU A 568 15.43 -5.82 -11.73
CA GLU A 568 15.87 -6.44 -12.99
C GLU A 568 16.66 -7.72 -12.73
N MET A 569 17.46 -7.75 -11.66
CA MET A 569 18.18 -8.96 -11.25
C MET A 569 17.20 -10.03 -10.76
N ALA A 570 16.13 -9.65 -10.05
CA ALA A 570 15.06 -10.56 -9.66
C ALA A 570 14.32 -11.13 -10.89
N ASP A 571 14.02 -10.31 -11.90
CA ASP A 571 13.40 -10.77 -13.17
C ASP A 571 14.31 -11.77 -13.89
N ALA A 572 15.60 -11.44 -14.03
CA ALA A 572 16.57 -12.31 -14.70
C ALA A 572 16.77 -13.65 -14.00
N PHE A 573 16.88 -13.65 -12.68
CA PHE A 573 16.99 -14.90 -11.90
C PHE A 573 15.69 -15.68 -11.85
N SER A 574 14.53 -15.03 -11.96
CA SER A 574 13.25 -15.74 -12.09
C SER A 574 13.15 -16.49 -13.42
N THR A 575 13.69 -15.95 -14.52
CA THR A 575 13.81 -16.67 -15.80
C THR A 575 14.72 -17.90 -15.67
N ILE A 576 15.83 -17.78 -14.94
CA ILE A 576 16.72 -18.91 -14.63
C ILE A 576 15.97 -19.97 -13.80
N ALA A 577 15.26 -19.56 -12.75
CA ALA A 577 14.49 -20.44 -11.88
C ALA A 577 13.38 -21.18 -12.65
N ARG A 578 12.78 -20.54 -13.66
CA ARG A 578 11.85 -21.17 -14.62
C ARG A 578 12.54 -21.91 -15.76
N THR A 579 13.80 -22.32 -15.58
CA THR A 579 14.54 -23.13 -16.56
C THR A 579 14.56 -22.48 -17.97
N GLY A 580 14.76 -21.16 -18.02
CA GLY A 580 14.86 -20.40 -19.27
C GLY A 580 13.54 -19.88 -19.83
N SER A 581 12.42 -20.10 -19.13
CA SER A 581 11.12 -19.51 -19.49
C SER A 581 10.93 -18.14 -18.84
N ARG A 582 10.77 -17.11 -19.66
CA ARG A 582 10.64 -15.73 -19.21
C ARG A 582 9.17 -15.34 -19.08
N LEU A 583 8.83 -14.85 -17.89
CA LEU A 583 7.56 -14.21 -17.56
C LEU A 583 7.92 -12.97 -16.73
N PRO A 584 7.66 -11.74 -17.24
CA PRO A 584 7.99 -10.51 -16.53
C PRO A 584 7.36 -10.43 -15.15
N LEU A 585 8.09 -9.89 -14.19
CA LEU A 585 7.55 -9.68 -12.84
C LEU A 585 6.34 -8.74 -12.83
N ARG A 586 5.30 -9.12 -12.08
CA ARG A 586 4.06 -8.35 -11.93
C ARG A 586 3.64 -8.22 -10.46
N THR A 587 2.86 -7.20 -10.18
CA THR A 587 2.26 -6.94 -8.86
C THR A 587 0.74 -7.01 -8.89
N ILE A 588 0.13 -6.78 -10.05
CA ILE A 588 -1.32 -6.65 -10.22
C ILE A 588 -1.89 -7.96 -10.76
N ARG A 589 -2.98 -8.44 -10.14
CA ARG A 589 -3.78 -9.56 -10.63
C ARG A 589 -5.01 -9.08 -11.38
N PHE A 590 -5.71 -8.10 -10.83
CA PHE A 590 -6.93 -7.54 -11.41
C PHE A 590 -7.00 -6.04 -11.19
N VAL A 591 -7.61 -5.35 -12.14
CA VAL A 591 -8.05 -3.96 -11.98
C VAL A 591 -9.51 -3.90 -12.40
N THR A 592 -10.36 -3.30 -11.60
CA THR A 592 -11.74 -2.99 -11.98
C THR A 592 -12.03 -1.50 -11.88
N ASP A 593 -13.02 -1.04 -12.63
CA ASP A 593 -13.64 0.24 -12.38
C ASP A 593 -14.56 0.18 -11.13
N ASP A 594 -15.22 1.29 -10.84
CA ASP A 594 -16.19 1.46 -9.75
C ASP A 594 -17.46 0.62 -9.91
N ARG A 595 -17.73 0.14 -11.13
CA ARG A 595 -18.88 -0.71 -11.47
C ARG A 595 -18.52 -2.20 -11.47
N GLY A 596 -17.26 -2.53 -11.20
CA GLY A 596 -16.75 -3.91 -11.21
C GLY A 596 -16.38 -4.44 -12.60
N ASN A 597 -16.37 -3.60 -13.64
CA ASN A 597 -15.89 -4.01 -14.95
C ASN A 597 -14.37 -4.10 -14.93
N GLN A 598 -13.83 -5.16 -15.52
CA GLN A 598 -12.38 -5.35 -15.58
C GLN A 598 -11.74 -4.32 -16.52
N VAL A 599 -10.76 -3.59 -16.00
CA VAL A 599 -9.87 -2.75 -16.80
C VAL A 599 -8.78 -3.67 -17.34
N SER A 600 -8.82 -3.96 -18.63
CA SER A 600 -7.91 -4.92 -19.27
C SER A 600 -6.64 -4.24 -19.79
N THR A 601 -5.52 -4.96 -19.70
CA THR A 601 -4.22 -4.63 -20.33
C THR A 601 -4.06 -5.27 -21.71
N GLY A 602 -5.07 -5.98 -22.22
CA GLY A 602 -4.91 -6.93 -23.34
C GLY A 602 -4.62 -8.35 -22.83
N ASP A 603 -3.85 -9.13 -23.58
CA ASP A 603 -3.54 -10.52 -23.25
C ASP A 603 -2.68 -10.63 -21.98
N VAL A 604 -3.05 -11.57 -21.09
CA VAL A 604 -2.23 -11.91 -19.92
C VAL A 604 -0.91 -12.48 -20.41
N ALA A 605 0.19 -11.84 -20.04
CA ALA A 605 1.54 -12.28 -20.41
C ALA A 605 1.71 -13.77 -20.08
N GLN A 606 2.05 -14.55 -21.09
CA GLN A 606 2.34 -15.98 -20.96
C GLN A 606 3.85 -16.20 -20.86
N PRO A 607 4.30 -17.25 -20.16
CA PRO A 607 5.71 -17.63 -20.15
C PRO A 607 6.21 -17.93 -21.58
N VAL A 608 7.34 -17.34 -21.95
CA VAL A 608 8.00 -17.56 -23.26
C VAL A 608 9.36 -18.21 -23.03
N GLN A 609 9.62 -19.34 -23.69
CA GLN A 609 10.94 -19.96 -23.64
C GLN A 609 11.95 -19.10 -24.41
N VAL A 610 12.89 -18.46 -23.69
CA VAL A 610 13.88 -17.55 -24.27
C VAL A 610 15.31 -18.10 -24.26
N PHE A 611 15.55 -19.14 -23.46
CA PHE A 611 16.85 -19.81 -23.36
C PHE A 611 16.64 -21.34 -23.29
N PRO A 612 17.50 -22.18 -23.89
CA PRO A 612 17.30 -23.63 -23.84
C PRO A 612 17.22 -24.20 -22.41
N ALA A 613 16.21 -25.04 -22.17
CA ALA A 613 15.94 -25.60 -20.85
C ALA A 613 17.08 -26.49 -20.33
N ARG A 614 17.74 -27.25 -21.23
CA ARG A 614 18.90 -28.09 -20.92
C ARG A 614 20.01 -27.29 -20.23
N ASP A 615 20.38 -26.14 -20.80
CA ASP A 615 21.54 -25.37 -20.35
C ASP A 615 21.21 -24.59 -19.07
N MET A 616 19.96 -24.14 -18.92
CA MET A 616 19.46 -23.55 -17.68
C MET A 616 19.38 -24.57 -16.54
N TYR A 617 19.02 -25.81 -16.83
CA TYR A 617 19.07 -26.91 -15.86
C TYR A 617 20.51 -27.18 -15.40
N VAL A 618 21.45 -27.25 -16.34
CA VAL A 618 22.89 -27.40 -16.07
C VAL A 618 23.39 -26.25 -15.18
N LEU A 619 23.06 -24.99 -15.51
CA LEU A 619 23.41 -23.83 -14.69
C LEU A 619 22.82 -23.92 -13.28
N THR A 620 21.52 -24.22 -13.17
CA THR A 620 20.82 -24.37 -11.89
C THR A 620 21.47 -25.45 -11.03
N ASN A 621 21.86 -26.57 -11.63
CA ASN A 621 22.56 -27.64 -10.94
C ASN A 621 23.92 -27.21 -10.38
N VAL A 622 24.69 -26.38 -11.10
CA VAL A 622 25.94 -25.80 -10.56
C VAL A 622 25.64 -24.81 -9.43
N MET A 623 24.60 -23.98 -9.58
CA MET A 623 24.22 -23.00 -8.54
C MET A 623 23.67 -23.65 -7.26
N LYS A 624 23.17 -24.88 -7.28
CA LYS A 624 22.93 -25.66 -6.05
C LYS A 624 24.23 -25.84 -5.26
N GLY A 625 25.32 -26.13 -5.95
CA GLY A 625 26.65 -26.27 -5.36
C GLY A 625 27.13 -25.01 -4.64
N VAL A 626 26.71 -23.81 -5.07
CA VAL A 626 27.01 -22.55 -4.37
C VAL A 626 26.46 -22.56 -2.94
N LEU A 627 25.25 -23.09 -2.72
CA LEU A 627 24.65 -23.20 -1.39
C LEU A 627 25.11 -24.43 -0.63
N ASP A 628 25.52 -25.50 -1.30
CA ASP A 628 25.85 -26.76 -0.61
C ASP A 628 27.34 -26.85 -0.20
N ARG A 629 28.24 -26.26 -1.00
CA ARG A 629 29.71 -26.35 -0.81
C ARG A 629 30.49 -25.09 -1.20
N GLY A 630 29.79 -24.07 -1.68
CA GLY A 630 30.39 -22.85 -2.21
C GLY A 630 30.20 -21.63 -1.31
N THR A 631 30.19 -20.45 -1.93
CA THR A 631 30.13 -19.16 -1.23
C THR A 631 28.85 -18.93 -0.40
N GLY A 632 27.79 -19.70 -0.64
CA GLY A 632 26.53 -19.67 0.10
C GLY A 632 26.39 -20.76 1.18
N ALA A 633 27.41 -21.59 1.41
CA ALA A 633 27.35 -22.76 2.30
C ALA A 633 26.93 -22.44 3.74
N ALA A 634 27.20 -21.22 4.23
CA ALA A 634 26.77 -20.76 5.55
C ALA A 634 25.25 -20.87 5.74
N THR A 635 24.45 -20.72 4.68
CA THR A 635 22.97 -20.88 4.75
C THR A 635 22.55 -22.24 5.28
N ARG A 636 23.30 -23.31 4.94
CA ARG A 636 23.09 -24.66 5.49
C ARG A 636 23.44 -24.69 6.97
N SER A 637 24.55 -24.11 7.40
CA SER A 637 24.85 -24.07 8.85
C SER A 637 23.76 -23.34 9.67
N MET A 638 23.06 -22.38 9.06
CA MET A 638 21.97 -21.60 9.68
C MET A 638 20.60 -22.31 9.71
N GLY A 639 20.51 -23.57 9.29
CA GLY A 639 19.29 -24.38 9.38
C GLY A 639 18.42 -24.41 8.12
N PHE A 640 18.78 -23.70 7.05
CA PHE A 640 18.05 -23.78 5.77
C PHE A 640 18.36 -25.11 5.06
N ARG A 641 17.39 -26.05 5.01
CA ARG A 641 17.57 -27.41 4.48
C ARG A 641 16.86 -27.70 3.16
N LEU A 642 16.05 -26.76 2.66
CA LEU A 642 15.32 -26.96 1.41
C LEU A 642 16.27 -27.07 0.20
N ILE A 643 15.86 -27.83 -0.81
CA ILE A 643 16.55 -27.83 -2.09
C ILE A 643 16.46 -26.43 -2.68
N ALA A 644 17.60 -25.82 -2.98
CA ALA A 644 17.67 -24.46 -3.49
C ALA A 644 18.93 -24.25 -4.31
N ALA A 645 18.87 -23.26 -5.20
CA ALA A 645 20.01 -22.76 -5.97
C ALA A 645 20.14 -21.26 -5.77
N GLY A 646 21.31 -20.69 -6.01
CA GLY A 646 21.50 -19.26 -5.87
C GLY A 646 22.93 -18.80 -6.11
N LYS A 647 23.14 -17.50 -5.94
CA LYS A 647 24.43 -16.85 -6.15
C LYS A 647 24.65 -15.71 -5.16
N THR A 648 25.87 -15.64 -4.63
CA THR A 648 26.36 -14.46 -3.88
C THR A 648 26.95 -13.42 -4.83
N GLY A 649 26.76 -12.14 -4.49
CA GLY A 649 27.43 -11.00 -5.11
C GLY A 649 28.14 -10.16 -4.06
N THR A 650 29.37 -9.76 -4.35
CA THR A 650 30.14 -8.85 -3.49
C THR A 650 30.94 -7.92 -4.38
N THR A 651 30.94 -6.63 -4.04
CA THR A 651 31.74 -5.61 -4.72
C THR A 651 32.98 -5.27 -3.89
N ASN A 652 33.93 -4.57 -4.50
CA ASN A 652 35.14 -4.12 -3.80
C ASN A 652 34.78 -3.29 -2.56
N ASP A 653 35.60 -3.40 -1.52
CA ASP A 653 35.41 -2.77 -0.21
C ASP A 653 34.08 -3.11 0.48
N LYS A 654 33.39 -4.17 0.02
CA LYS A 654 32.08 -4.59 0.50
C LYS A 654 31.05 -3.46 0.43
N ARG A 655 31.14 -2.61 -0.60
CA ARG A 655 30.21 -1.48 -0.80
C ARG A 655 28.78 -1.96 -1.00
N ASP A 656 28.59 -3.07 -1.71
CA ASP A 656 27.32 -3.73 -1.97
C ASP A 656 27.48 -5.23 -1.74
N ALA A 657 26.49 -5.83 -1.06
CA ALA A 657 26.42 -7.26 -0.78
C ALA A 657 25.07 -7.78 -1.28
N TRP A 658 25.11 -8.85 -2.06
CA TRP A 658 23.94 -9.43 -2.70
C TRP A 658 23.84 -10.93 -2.44
N PHE A 659 22.61 -11.40 -2.37
CA PHE A 659 22.27 -12.80 -2.48
C PHE A 659 20.96 -12.93 -3.25
N ILE A 660 20.95 -13.80 -4.25
CA ILE A 660 19.72 -14.20 -4.94
C ILE A 660 19.66 -15.72 -4.92
N GLY A 661 18.58 -16.27 -4.36
CA GLY A 661 18.34 -17.70 -4.29
C GLY A 661 16.88 -18.02 -4.62
N PHE A 662 16.65 -19.24 -5.06
CA PHE A 662 15.33 -19.74 -5.41
C PHE A 662 15.19 -21.21 -5.04
N THR A 663 13.98 -21.60 -4.69
CA THR A 663 13.54 -22.99 -4.46
C THR A 663 12.71 -23.49 -5.65
N PRO A 664 12.52 -24.82 -5.79
CA PRO A 664 11.60 -25.39 -6.76
C PRO A 664 10.18 -24.84 -6.69
#